data_AF-A0A2E1APE5-F1
#
_entry.id   AF-A0A2E1APE5-F1
#
_cell.length_a   1.000
_cell.length_b   1.000
_cell.length_c   1.000
_cell.angle_alpha   90.00
_cell.angle_beta   90.00
_cell.angle_gamma   90.00
#
_symmetry.space_group_name_H-M   'P 1'
#
loop_
_entity.id
_entity.type
_entity.pdbx_description
1 polymer ?
#
loop_
_entity_poly.entity_id
_entity_poly.type
_entity_poly.pdbx_seq_one_letter_code
_entity_poly.pdbx_strand_id
1 'polypeptide(L)'
;MKNLFLKPVFLAVAILVLTLFGVAGYHYAIGYPAWATMLAGIFIGIILLIVFKMLLTWLGPLVRKIPLTIVTTVLSGFLALYIMRMYAFRWPSILFYALAIFGFVCITLMTFGLWRIIKKGNIKGGVVLLVVGAILGFLGIFGFNSLDGDPYIEENDASTSLSIEQLSAKGVKDPSQKGKFEVDVFTYGSGTDNKRPEYAEGVRIKTPTVDASLLLPEWKGKKKKWREKFWGFGVDSFPLNGRVYMPKGKGPFPMVMMVHGNHSMIDYSDGGYAYLGELLASRGIIGVSVDENFINGHWSGDFGGKEMPTRGWLLLKHLEQWEKWNQGDSPELKGKVDMDNIVLVGHSRGGEAVSIAAAFNGLDRFPDNGNEKFNFNFGIKGIITIAPTDYRYHREISLKDINYLSIQGAYDSDETSFWGMRPYHRLTFSDDFTGFKAGLYMNHANHGQFNSSWGRSDFGAPMKWLLNLEPLVSGEEQRQVAKVYVTGFAETVLKGNKDYLPMFQNVDLAQDWLPKETYMSQYADTNKEVLVDFEEDMDITSASDGIRLFAENFKVWREMELESRDGQSQQNNALVLGWSHGANVDKDSVPVYNIELPDMLTDFGSADSLVLSMAMGDISELKIGDKEDGEIETPKTGFNFSIVLKDSLGHMASVALAKENMLPGKIKTKFTKFKFLDKDMIGKETETQLKSCYVPMSSFLKKNDSLKLDKLKSIHLVFDKDSLGVVVLDDIGFYGKSQ
;
A
#
# COMPACT_ATOMS: atom_id res chain seq x y z
N MET A 1 -53.69 19.49 -9.38
CA MET A 1 -52.26 19.13 -9.59
C MET A 1 -51.31 20.34 -9.67
N LYS A 2 -51.64 21.47 -10.33
CA LYS A 2 -50.70 22.61 -10.52
C LYS A 2 -50.13 23.25 -9.23
N ASN A 3 -50.87 23.32 -8.12
CA ASN A 3 -50.38 23.89 -6.84
C ASN A 3 -49.56 22.91 -5.96
N LEU A 4 -49.41 21.65 -6.38
CA LEU A 4 -48.79 20.60 -5.56
C LEU A 4 -47.26 20.55 -5.68
N PHE A 5 -46.70 21.19 -6.71
CA PHE A 5 -45.26 21.19 -7.04
C PHE A 5 -44.59 22.56 -6.83
N LEU A 6 -45.37 23.61 -6.52
CA LEU A 6 -44.88 24.99 -6.34
C LEU A 6 -44.72 25.39 -4.86
N LYS A 7 -44.87 24.45 -3.92
CA LYS A 7 -44.65 24.72 -2.50
C LYS A 7 -43.14 24.79 -2.21
N PRO A 8 -42.66 25.76 -1.40
CA PRO A 8 -41.23 25.91 -1.10
C PRO A 8 -40.55 24.63 -0.62
N VAL A 9 -41.23 23.86 0.25
CA VAL A 9 -40.73 22.57 0.76
C VAL A 9 -40.52 21.54 -0.35
N PHE A 10 -41.44 21.46 -1.33
CA PHE A 10 -41.27 20.54 -2.46
C PHE A 10 -40.10 20.98 -3.33
N LEU A 11 -39.97 22.29 -3.60
CA LEU A 11 -38.85 22.81 -4.36
C LEU A 11 -37.52 22.54 -3.66
N ALA A 12 -37.48 22.65 -2.33
CA ALA A 12 -36.28 22.35 -1.55
C ALA A 12 -35.89 20.86 -1.62
N VAL A 13 -36.84 19.95 -1.43
CA VAL A 13 -36.60 18.50 -1.61
C VAL A 13 -36.13 18.20 -3.04
N ALA A 14 -36.80 18.77 -4.04
CA ALA A 14 -36.46 18.55 -5.44
C ALA A 14 -35.04 19.07 -5.76
N ILE A 15 -34.69 20.29 -5.38
CA ILE A 15 -33.35 20.86 -5.61
C ILE A 15 -32.29 19.97 -4.97
N LEU A 16 -32.46 19.54 -3.72
CA LEU A 16 -31.49 18.68 -3.04
C LEU A 16 -31.31 17.35 -3.78
N VAL A 17 -32.40 16.63 -4.04
CA VAL A 17 -32.36 15.32 -4.70
C VAL A 17 -31.76 15.44 -6.10
N LEU A 18 -32.24 16.39 -6.91
CA LEU A 18 -31.75 16.55 -8.29
C LEU A 18 -30.28 16.95 -8.33
N THR A 19 -29.83 17.80 -7.41
CA THR A 19 -28.41 18.18 -7.31
C THR A 19 -27.56 16.96 -7.00
N LEU A 20 -27.92 16.17 -5.99
CA LEU A 20 -27.12 15.00 -5.59
C LEU A 20 -27.15 13.88 -6.65
N PHE A 21 -28.28 13.68 -7.34
CA PHE A 21 -28.37 12.77 -8.48
C PHE A 21 -27.55 13.26 -9.68
N GLY A 22 -27.53 14.57 -9.93
CA GLY A 22 -26.65 15.17 -10.94
C GLY A 22 -25.18 14.97 -10.61
N VAL A 23 -24.80 15.22 -9.37
CA VAL A 23 -23.43 14.98 -8.86
C VAL A 23 -23.04 13.52 -8.98
N ALA A 24 -23.91 12.58 -8.58
CA ALA A 24 -23.70 11.15 -8.75
C ALA A 24 -23.52 10.79 -10.24
N GLY A 25 -24.41 11.30 -11.11
CA GLY A 25 -24.34 11.08 -12.55
C GLY A 25 -23.06 11.64 -13.17
N TYR A 26 -22.62 12.83 -12.77
CA TYR A 26 -21.40 13.46 -13.27
C TYR A 26 -20.16 12.59 -13.04
N HIS A 27 -20.09 11.94 -11.87
CA HIS A 27 -18.98 11.06 -11.50
C HIS A 27 -19.18 9.59 -11.90
N TYR A 28 -20.33 9.23 -12.49
CA TYR A 28 -20.61 7.86 -12.91
C TYR A 28 -20.01 7.57 -14.30
N ALA A 29 -18.79 7.04 -14.31
CA ALA A 29 -18.03 6.80 -15.53
C ALA A 29 -18.48 5.52 -16.26
N ILE A 30 -19.39 5.67 -17.23
CA ILE A 30 -19.89 4.58 -18.10
C ILE A 30 -19.41 4.72 -19.56
N GLY A 31 -18.38 5.52 -19.79
CA GLY A 31 -17.82 5.78 -21.13
C GLY A 31 -18.52 6.89 -21.93
N TYR A 32 -19.37 7.70 -21.30
CA TYR A 32 -19.97 8.91 -21.88
C TYR A 32 -19.41 10.17 -21.20
N PRO A 33 -19.45 11.36 -21.86
CA PRO A 33 -19.01 12.61 -21.24
C PRO A 33 -19.76 12.92 -19.94
N ALA A 34 -19.05 13.46 -18.94
CA ALA A 34 -19.59 13.70 -17.59
C ALA A 34 -20.86 14.58 -17.57
N TRP A 35 -20.99 15.55 -18.48
CA TRP A 35 -22.19 16.38 -18.57
C TRP A 35 -23.42 15.57 -19.01
N ALA A 36 -23.25 14.57 -19.88
CA ALA A 36 -24.34 13.74 -20.37
C ALA A 36 -24.83 12.78 -19.29
N THR A 37 -23.90 12.17 -18.54
CA THR A 37 -24.22 11.30 -17.41
C THR A 37 -24.81 12.09 -16.24
N MET A 38 -24.40 13.33 -16.01
CA MET A 38 -25.03 14.25 -15.08
C MET A 38 -26.50 14.52 -15.43
N LEU A 39 -26.80 14.85 -16.70
CA LEU A 39 -28.18 15.05 -17.15
C LEU A 39 -29.03 13.79 -17.00
N ALA A 40 -28.47 12.62 -17.30
CA ALA A 40 -29.13 11.34 -17.07
C ALA A 40 -29.44 11.11 -15.57
N GLY A 41 -28.48 11.41 -14.69
CA GLY A 41 -28.66 11.36 -13.24
C GLY A 41 -29.81 12.27 -12.79
N ILE A 42 -29.82 13.54 -13.21
CA ILE A 42 -30.91 14.49 -12.91
C ILE A 42 -32.25 13.95 -13.39
N PHE A 43 -32.32 13.41 -14.62
CA PHE A 43 -33.53 12.86 -15.19
C PHE A 43 -34.07 11.68 -14.38
N ILE A 44 -33.20 10.75 -13.95
CA ILE A 44 -33.55 9.66 -13.04
C ILE A 44 -34.12 10.21 -11.72
N GLY A 45 -33.48 11.22 -11.15
CA GLY A 45 -33.96 11.90 -9.94
C GLY A 45 -35.37 12.48 -10.11
N ILE A 46 -35.66 13.13 -11.25
CA ILE A 46 -37.00 13.65 -11.58
C ILE A 46 -38.03 12.54 -11.60
N ILE A 47 -37.74 11.44 -12.31
CA ILE A 47 -38.64 10.28 -12.42
C ILE A 47 -38.94 9.71 -11.04
N LEU A 48 -37.91 9.45 -10.23
CA LEU A 48 -38.08 8.87 -8.89
C LEU A 48 -38.94 9.76 -7.99
N LEU A 49 -38.70 11.08 -8.00
CA LEU A 49 -39.52 12.01 -7.21
C LEU A 49 -40.99 11.98 -7.65
N ILE A 50 -41.28 11.95 -8.95
CA ILE A 50 -42.66 11.91 -9.46
C ILE A 50 -43.32 10.58 -9.09
N VAL A 51 -42.65 9.45 -9.37
CA VAL A 51 -43.18 8.10 -9.12
C VAL A 51 -43.45 7.88 -7.64
N PHE A 52 -42.48 8.18 -6.76
CA PHE A 52 -42.67 8.00 -5.33
C PHE A 52 -43.74 8.94 -4.78
N LYS A 53 -43.79 10.19 -5.24
CA LYS A 53 -44.85 11.11 -4.80
C LYS A 53 -46.22 10.65 -5.25
N MET A 54 -46.38 10.14 -6.46
CA MET A 54 -47.65 9.57 -6.95
C MET A 54 -48.05 8.35 -6.13
N LEU A 55 -47.13 7.40 -5.94
CA LEU A 55 -47.36 6.17 -5.19
C LEU A 55 -47.75 6.45 -3.74
N LEU A 56 -47.01 7.33 -3.05
CA LEU A 56 -47.31 7.70 -1.66
C LEU A 56 -48.60 8.50 -1.53
N THR A 57 -48.93 9.35 -2.51
CA THR A 57 -50.21 10.08 -2.52
C THR A 57 -51.39 9.12 -2.74
N TRP A 58 -51.20 8.09 -3.56
CA TRP A 58 -52.19 7.03 -3.78
C TRP A 58 -52.40 6.17 -2.52
N LEU A 59 -51.35 5.84 -1.76
CA LEU A 59 -51.42 5.13 -0.48
C LEU A 59 -51.90 6.01 0.69
N GLY A 60 -51.81 7.33 0.53
CA GLY A 60 -52.14 8.36 1.52
C GLY A 60 -53.46 8.26 2.27
N PRO A 61 -54.60 7.91 1.62
CA PRO A 61 -55.91 7.80 2.27
C PRO A 61 -55.96 6.81 3.44
N LEU A 62 -54.97 5.93 3.57
CA LEU A 62 -54.81 4.95 4.64
C LEU A 62 -54.29 5.57 5.95
N VAL A 63 -53.74 6.79 5.93
CA VAL A 63 -53.07 7.43 7.09
C VAL A 63 -53.72 8.80 7.39
N ARG A 64 -54.68 8.83 8.33
CA ARG A 64 -55.64 9.95 8.49
C ARG A 64 -55.18 11.17 9.32
N LYS A 65 -53.91 11.33 9.69
CA LYS A 65 -53.51 12.32 10.73
C LYS A 65 -52.56 13.47 10.33
N ILE A 66 -52.11 13.59 9.08
CA ILE A 66 -51.13 14.62 8.67
C ILE A 66 -51.45 15.19 7.27
N PRO A 67 -51.12 16.46 6.93
CA PRO A 67 -51.28 16.99 5.58
C PRO A 67 -50.56 16.14 4.54
N LEU A 68 -51.35 15.38 3.77
CA LEU A 68 -50.85 14.35 2.87
C LEU A 68 -49.75 14.85 1.91
N THR A 69 -49.86 16.10 1.43
CA THR A 69 -48.89 16.69 0.50
C THR A 69 -47.48 16.88 1.09
N ILE A 70 -47.38 17.24 2.37
CA ILE A 70 -46.08 17.47 3.01
C ILE A 70 -45.41 16.13 3.28
N VAL A 71 -46.17 15.18 3.82
CA VAL A 71 -45.70 13.81 4.12
C VAL A 71 -45.21 13.12 2.85
N THR A 72 -46.00 13.13 1.77
CA THR A 72 -45.61 12.45 0.53
C THR A 72 -44.42 13.11 -0.14
N THR A 73 -44.23 14.42 0.03
CA THR A 73 -43.06 15.15 -0.47
C THR A 73 -41.79 14.79 0.29
N VAL A 74 -41.83 14.79 1.63
CA VAL A 74 -40.66 14.46 2.45
C VAL A 74 -40.29 12.99 2.29
N LEU A 75 -41.28 12.08 2.31
CA LEU A 75 -41.04 10.65 2.15
C LEU A 75 -40.54 10.29 0.74
N SER A 76 -41.04 10.92 -0.33
CA SER A 76 -40.49 10.70 -1.68
C SER A 76 -39.04 11.17 -1.81
N GLY A 77 -38.70 12.32 -1.21
CA GLY A 77 -37.33 12.78 -1.07
C GLY A 77 -36.46 11.77 -0.33
N PHE A 78 -36.91 11.30 0.84
CA PHE A 78 -36.19 10.31 1.64
C PHE A 78 -35.94 9.00 0.87
N LEU A 79 -36.94 8.46 0.17
CA LEU A 79 -36.78 7.26 -0.65
C LEU A 79 -35.79 7.45 -1.81
N ALA A 80 -35.81 8.62 -2.46
CA ALA A 80 -34.84 8.95 -3.49
C ALA A 80 -33.41 9.05 -2.92
N LEU A 81 -33.25 9.71 -1.77
CA LEU A 81 -31.98 9.80 -1.05
C LEU A 81 -31.49 8.43 -0.57
N TYR A 82 -32.40 7.53 -0.15
CA TYR A 82 -32.07 6.16 0.22
C TYR A 82 -31.47 5.37 -0.96
N ILE A 83 -32.10 5.41 -2.14
CA ILE A 83 -31.56 4.77 -3.35
C ILE A 83 -30.19 5.34 -3.68
N MET A 84 -30.06 6.66 -3.66
CA MET A 84 -28.81 7.33 -3.97
C MET A 84 -27.69 6.98 -3.00
N ARG A 85 -27.99 6.87 -1.70
CA ARG A 85 -27.03 6.38 -0.73
C ARG A 85 -26.60 4.95 -1.05
N MET A 86 -27.54 4.05 -1.31
CA MET A 86 -27.22 2.63 -1.51
C MET A 86 -26.39 2.36 -2.76
N TYR A 87 -26.64 3.08 -3.85
CA TYR A 87 -26.06 2.76 -5.16
C TYR A 87 -25.04 3.77 -5.70
N ALA A 88 -25.06 5.02 -5.22
CA ALA A 88 -24.13 6.05 -5.70
C ALA A 88 -23.15 6.50 -4.62
N PHE A 89 -23.64 6.98 -3.47
CA PHE A 89 -22.76 7.54 -2.44
C PHE A 89 -22.05 6.47 -1.62
N ARG A 90 -22.78 5.43 -1.18
CA ARG A 90 -22.30 4.35 -0.29
C ARG A 90 -21.72 4.82 1.05
N TRP A 91 -21.88 6.09 1.37
CA TRP A 91 -21.48 6.69 2.63
C TRP A 91 -22.25 6.06 3.81
N PRO A 92 -21.65 6.05 5.02
CA PRO A 92 -22.34 5.64 6.24
C PRO A 92 -23.65 6.41 6.45
N SER A 93 -24.66 5.70 6.94
CA SER A 93 -26.05 6.19 7.05
C SER A 93 -26.12 7.53 7.76
N ILE A 94 -25.52 7.59 8.95
CA ILE A 94 -25.64 8.72 9.87
C ILE A 94 -25.04 9.96 9.22
N LEU A 95 -23.83 9.84 8.67
CA LEU A 95 -23.14 10.93 8.01
C LEU A 95 -23.91 11.44 6.78
N PHE A 96 -24.29 10.53 5.87
CA PHE A 96 -24.99 10.90 4.65
C PHE A 96 -26.31 11.62 4.95
N TYR A 97 -27.14 11.08 5.84
CA TYR A 97 -28.43 11.68 6.17
C TYR A 97 -28.29 12.97 6.99
N ALA A 98 -27.29 13.08 7.88
CA ALA A 98 -27.02 14.32 8.60
C ALA A 98 -26.67 15.47 7.64
N LEU A 99 -25.77 15.21 6.68
CA LEU A 99 -25.41 16.18 5.65
C LEU A 99 -26.56 16.48 4.69
N ALA A 100 -27.36 15.49 4.33
CA ALA A 100 -28.56 15.70 3.51
C ALA A 100 -29.62 16.55 4.23
N ILE A 101 -29.84 16.34 5.53
CA ILE A 101 -30.74 17.16 6.35
C ILE A 101 -30.20 18.59 6.47
N PHE A 102 -28.90 18.75 6.71
CA PHE A 102 -28.26 20.07 6.75
C PHE A 102 -28.43 20.83 5.44
N GLY A 103 -28.14 20.18 4.31
CA GLY A 103 -28.37 20.73 2.98
C GLY A 103 -29.85 21.07 2.74
N PHE A 104 -30.77 20.20 3.17
CA PHE A 104 -32.22 20.44 3.09
C PHE A 104 -32.63 21.70 3.86
N VAL A 105 -32.09 21.93 5.06
CA VAL A 105 -32.37 23.15 5.85
C VAL A 105 -31.90 24.40 5.11
N CYS A 106 -30.67 24.40 4.59
CA CYS A 106 -30.11 25.52 3.84
C CYS A 106 -30.95 25.86 2.61
N ILE A 107 -31.28 24.86 1.80
CA ILE A 107 -32.10 25.02 0.60
C ILE A 107 -33.52 25.46 0.96
N THR A 108 -34.10 24.95 2.05
CA THR A 108 -35.43 25.37 2.54
C THR A 108 -35.45 26.85 2.89
N LEU A 109 -34.43 27.37 3.58
CA LEU A 109 -34.31 28.80 3.88
C LEU A 109 -34.25 29.63 2.60
N MET A 110 -33.44 29.22 1.61
CA MET A 110 -33.29 29.94 0.35
C MET A 110 -34.57 29.94 -0.48
N THR A 111 -35.19 28.76 -0.67
CA THR A 111 -36.46 28.62 -1.40
C THR A 111 -37.61 29.36 -0.73
N PHE A 112 -37.70 29.36 0.60
CA PHE A 112 -38.70 30.12 1.32
C PHE A 112 -38.43 31.63 1.26
N GLY A 113 -37.16 32.04 1.25
CA GLY A 113 -36.72 33.40 1.00
C GLY A 113 -37.19 33.92 -0.35
N LEU A 114 -36.89 33.20 -1.44
CA LEU A 114 -37.37 33.52 -2.79
C LEU A 114 -38.89 33.58 -2.87
N TRP A 115 -39.57 32.62 -2.25
CA TRP A 115 -41.02 32.61 -2.20
C TRP A 115 -41.60 33.85 -1.49
N ARG A 116 -40.97 34.30 -0.41
CA ARG A 116 -41.38 35.50 0.33
C ARG A 116 -41.18 36.79 -0.47
N ILE A 117 -40.16 36.85 -1.31
CA ILE A 117 -39.93 37.96 -2.25
C ILE A 117 -40.98 37.93 -3.37
N ILE A 118 -41.08 36.81 -4.09
CA ILE A 118 -41.86 36.70 -5.32
C ILE A 118 -43.37 36.66 -5.06
N LYS A 119 -43.82 35.95 -4.02
CA LYS A 119 -45.26 35.72 -3.76
C LYS A 119 -45.85 36.60 -2.67
N LYS A 120 -45.03 37.11 -1.73
CA LYS A 120 -45.51 37.93 -0.61
C LYS A 120 -45.01 39.37 -0.64
N GLY A 121 -44.17 39.76 -1.59
CA GLY A 121 -43.61 41.12 -1.70
C GLY A 121 -42.74 41.56 -0.51
N ASN A 122 -42.41 40.66 0.41
CA ASN A 122 -41.62 41.00 1.61
C ASN A 122 -40.13 40.78 1.33
N ILE A 123 -39.53 41.81 0.73
CA ILE A 123 -38.14 41.78 0.27
C ILE A 123 -37.19 41.61 1.45
N LYS A 124 -37.28 42.45 2.49
CA LYS A 124 -36.37 42.41 3.66
C LYS A 124 -36.34 41.01 4.30
N GLY A 125 -37.51 40.45 4.62
CA GLY A 125 -37.59 39.15 5.26
C GLY A 125 -37.21 37.98 4.34
N GLY A 126 -37.31 38.13 3.01
CA GLY A 126 -36.85 37.13 2.05
C GLY A 126 -35.34 37.15 1.86
N VAL A 127 -34.74 38.35 1.79
CA VAL A 127 -33.29 38.54 1.71
C VAL A 127 -32.59 37.99 2.97
N VAL A 128 -33.12 38.24 4.16
CA VAL A 128 -32.57 37.67 5.40
C VAL A 128 -32.48 36.14 5.32
N LEU A 129 -33.53 35.45 4.87
CA LEU A 129 -33.53 34.00 4.77
C LEU A 129 -32.56 33.47 3.70
N LEU A 130 -32.42 34.18 2.58
CA LEU A 130 -31.42 33.86 1.56
C LEU A 130 -30.00 33.98 2.10
N VAL A 131 -29.71 35.08 2.80
CA VAL A 131 -28.39 35.33 3.40
C VAL A 131 -28.09 34.29 4.48
N VAL A 132 -29.03 34.02 5.39
CA VAL A 132 -28.83 33.00 6.44
C VAL A 132 -28.62 31.61 5.83
N GLY A 133 -29.42 31.23 4.83
CA GLY A 133 -29.25 29.94 4.14
C GLY A 133 -27.89 29.83 3.43
N ALA A 134 -27.43 30.91 2.78
CA ALA A 134 -26.14 30.95 2.12
C ALA A 134 -24.97 30.91 3.13
N ILE A 135 -25.06 31.65 4.23
CA ILE A 135 -24.05 31.64 5.30
C ILE A 135 -23.95 30.25 5.93
N LEU A 136 -25.08 29.61 6.27
CA LEU A 136 -25.07 28.25 6.79
C LEU A 136 -24.46 27.27 5.79
N GLY A 137 -24.83 27.35 4.51
CA GLY A 137 -24.23 26.52 3.47
C GLY A 137 -22.71 26.71 3.38
N PHE A 138 -22.25 27.96 3.40
CA PHE A 138 -20.82 28.29 3.40
C PHE A 138 -20.10 27.75 4.64
N LEU A 139 -20.65 27.98 5.84
CA LEU A 139 -20.08 27.48 7.09
C LEU A 139 -20.04 25.95 7.13
N GLY A 140 -21.03 25.27 6.56
CA GLY A 140 -21.04 23.82 6.46
C GLY A 140 -19.94 23.29 5.53
N ILE A 141 -19.75 23.91 4.37
CA ILE A 141 -18.66 23.56 3.45
C ILE A 141 -17.30 23.86 4.10
N PHE A 142 -17.15 25.04 4.71
CA PHE A 142 -15.94 25.44 5.40
C PHE A 142 -15.61 24.48 6.55
N GLY A 143 -16.60 24.15 7.40
CA GLY A 143 -16.44 23.22 8.51
C GLY A 143 -16.15 21.78 8.06
N PHE A 144 -16.68 21.34 6.92
CA PHE A 144 -16.37 20.03 6.35
C PHE A 144 -14.93 19.97 5.79
N ASN A 145 -14.45 21.07 5.20
CA ASN A 145 -13.09 21.17 4.69
C ASN A 145 -12.07 21.39 5.82
N SER A 146 -12.42 22.07 6.91
CA SER A 146 -11.53 22.25 8.07
C SER A 146 -11.28 20.98 8.87
N LEU A 147 -11.90 19.85 8.49
CA LEU A 147 -11.61 18.53 9.07
C LEU A 147 -10.35 17.89 8.47
N ASP A 148 -9.85 18.41 7.37
CA ASP A 148 -8.57 17.99 6.79
C ASP A 148 -7.40 18.40 7.70
N GLY A 149 -6.28 17.71 7.55
CA GLY A 149 -5.05 17.98 8.27
C GLY A 149 -4.51 16.76 8.99
N ASP A 150 -3.22 16.82 9.32
CA ASP A 150 -2.52 15.78 10.05
C ASP A 150 -2.40 16.15 11.54
N PRO A 151 -3.10 15.44 12.44
CA PRO A 151 -2.95 15.66 13.88
C PRO A 151 -1.66 15.07 14.46
N TYR A 152 -0.88 14.30 13.68
CA TYR A 152 0.26 13.52 14.15
C TYR A 152 1.62 14.08 13.70
N ILE A 153 1.68 15.29 13.12
CA ILE A 153 2.93 15.90 12.62
C ILE A 153 4.04 15.82 13.68
N GLU A 154 3.79 16.31 14.90
CA GLU A 154 4.81 16.33 15.97
C GLU A 154 5.20 14.94 16.52
N GLU A 155 4.37 13.93 16.28
CA GLU A 155 4.63 12.54 16.68
C GLU A 155 5.39 11.79 15.58
N ASN A 156 5.14 12.14 14.32
CA ASN A 156 5.75 11.53 13.14
C ASN A 156 7.07 12.22 12.71
N ASP A 157 7.30 13.49 13.07
CA ASP A 157 8.47 14.32 12.69
C ASP A 157 9.71 14.13 13.60
N ALA A 158 9.72 13.11 14.45
CA ALA A 158 10.81 12.87 15.39
C ALA A 158 12.06 12.27 14.69
N SER A 159 12.64 13.04 13.77
CA SER A 159 13.95 12.76 13.19
C SER A 159 15.03 13.07 14.24
N THR A 160 15.47 12.05 14.97
CA THR A 160 16.69 12.15 15.77
C THR A 160 17.89 12.11 14.82
N SER A 161 18.63 13.22 14.73
CA SER A 161 19.78 13.35 13.84
C SER A 161 20.96 12.54 14.36
N LEU A 162 21.04 11.27 13.99
CA LEU A 162 22.32 10.56 13.96
C LEU A 162 23.11 11.01 12.73
N SER A 163 24.38 11.36 12.92
CA SER A 163 25.30 11.65 11.82
C SER A 163 25.77 10.34 11.18
N ILE A 164 24.87 9.68 10.45
CA ILE A 164 25.21 8.49 9.66
C ILE A 164 25.83 8.96 8.34
N GLU A 165 26.98 8.40 7.98
CA GLU A 165 27.61 8.68 6.69
C GLU A 165 26.80 8.02 5.55
N GLN A 166 26.16 8.86 4.74
CA GLN A 166 25.31 8.45 3.62
C GLN A 166 26.11 7.87 2.44
N LEU A 167 25.44 7.11 1.58
CA LEU A 167 26.06 6.47 0.41
C LEU A 167 26.63 7.47 -0.60
N SER A 168 26.01 8.64 -0.76
CA SER A 168 26.53 9.70 -1.63
C SER A 168 27.88 10.24 -1.18
N ALA A 169 28.10 10.37 0.13
CA ALA A 169 29.38 10.79 0.71
C ALA A 169 30.48 9.74 0.42
N LYS A 170 30.11 8.46 0.30
CA LYS A 170 30.98 7.36 -0.12
C LYS A 170 31.18 7.27 -1.64
N GLY A 171 30.63 8.21 -2.41
CA GLY A 171 30.77 8.29 -3.86
C GLY A 171 29.79 7.45 -4.67
N VAL A 172 28.82 6.80 -4.02
CA VAL A 172 27.74 6.07 -4.70
C VAL A 172 26.79 7.08 -5.33
N LYS A 173 26.46 6.88 -6.61
CA LYS A 173 25.62 7.81 -7.35
C LYS A 173 24.15 7.54 -7.10
N ASP A 174 23.36 8.58 -6.85
CA ASP A 174 21.90 8.50 -6.73
C ASP A 174 21.29 7.69 -7.91
N PRO A 175 20.63 6.55 -7.63
CA PRO A 175 20.08 5.69 -8.66
C PRO A 175 18.89 6.33 -9.39
N SER A 176 18.26 7.37 -8.82
CA SER A 176 17.15 8.10 -9.46
C SER A 176 17.60 9.04 -10.58
N GLN A 177 18.91 9.26 -10.73
CA GLN A 177 19.46 10.10 -11.79
C GLN A 177 19.50 9.35 -13.12
N LYS A 178 19.18 10.07 -14.20
CA LYS A 178 19.24 9.55 -15.57
C LYS A 178 20.64 9.04 -15.91
N GLY A 179 20.69 7.92 -16.62
CA GLY A 179 21.93 7.35 -17.12
C GLY A 179 22.41 7.98 -18.42
N LYS A 180 23.29 7.27 -19.13
CA LYS A 180 23.97 7.77 -20.33
C LYS A 180 23.28 7.39 -21.65
N PHE A 181 22.34 6.46 -21.62
CA PHE A 181 21.68 5.98 -22.83
C PHE A 181 20.55 6.93 -23.25
N GLU A 182 20.47 7.20 -24.55
CA GLU A 182 19.24 7.70 -25.13
C GLU A 182 18.16 6.62 -25.08
N VAL A 183 16.91 7.04 -24.91
CA VAL A 183 15.76 6.14 -24.79
C VAL A 183 14.94 6.19 -26.08
N ASP A 184 14.63 5.01 -26.63
CA ASP A 184 13.61 4.83 -27.67
C ASP A 184 12.31 4.36 -27.01
N VAL A 185 11.19 4.99 -27.36
CA VAL A 185 9.87 4.73 -26.76
C VAL A 185 8.90 4.31 -27.84
N PHE A 186 8.27 3.15 -27.67
CA PHE A 186 7.29 2.62 -28.63
C PHE A 186 6.31 1.68 -27.95
N THR A 187 5.27 1.28 -28.68
CA THR A 187 4.31 0.26 -28.22
C THR A 187 4.36 -0.98 -29.10
N TYR A 188 4.09 -2.12 -28.46
CA TYR A 188 3.68 -3.35 -29.15
C TYR A 188 2.24 -3.69 -28.74
N GLY A 189 1.51 -4.39 -29.60
CA GLY A 189 0.12 -4.77 -29.31
C GLY A 189 -0.60 -5.40 -30.50
N SER A 190 -1.90 -5.67 -30.34
CA SER A 190 -2.70 -6.32 -31.40
C SER A 190 -2.83 -5.48 -32.68
N GLY A 191 -2.76 -4.15 -32.56
CA GLY A 191 -3.00 -3.22 -33.67
C GLY A 191 -4.47 -3.10 -34.05
N THR A 192 -5.39 -3.60 -33.23
CA THR A 192 -6.84 -3.61 -33.47
C THR A 192 -7.65 -3.05 -32.30
N ASP A 193 -7.01 -2.33 -31.37
CA ASP A 193 -7.70 -1.75 -30.23
C ASP A 193 -8.70 -0.65 -30.68
N ASN A 194 -9.97 -0.75 -30.25
CA ASN A 194 -11.03 0.17 -30.66
C ASN A 194 -11.08 1.48 -29.86
N LYS A 195 -10.29 1.57 -28.79
CA LYS A 195 -10.34 2.65 -27.80
C LYS A 195 -9.02 3.39 -27.66
N ARG A 196 -7.91 2.73 -27.98
CA ARG A 196 -6.56 3.16 -27.66
C ARG A 196 -5.72 3.27 -28.93
N PRO A 197 -5.54 4.49 -29.47
CA PRO A 197 -4.76 4.70 -30.69
C PRO A 197 -3.34 4.13 -30.61
N GLU A 198 -2.72 4.15 -29.42
CA GLU A 198 -1.39 3.61 -29.18
C GLU A 198 -1.28 2.08 -29.35
N TYR A 199 -2.40 1.36 -29.22
CA TYR A 199 -2.49 -0.10 -29.44
C TYR A 199 -3.28 -0.45 -30.72
N ALA A 200 -3.53 0.56 -31.56
CA ALA A 200 -4.13 0.43 -32.88
C ALA A 200 -3.13 0.88 -33.95
N GLU A 201 -3.31 2.07 -34.50
CA GLU A 201 -2.46 2.67 -35.53
C GLU A 201 -1.06 3.07 -35.01
N GLY A 202 -0.91 3.29 -33.71
CA GLY A 202 0.37 3.64 -33.07
C GLY A 202 1.30 2.44 -32.78
N VAL A 203 0.87 1.21 -33.01
CA VAL A 203 1.67 0.00 -32.73
C VAL A 203 2.86 -0.08 -33.68
N ARG A 204 4.07 -0.13 -33.12
CA ARG A 204 5.31 -0.37 -33.89
C ARG A 204 5.47 -1.85 -34.22
N ILE A 205 5.18 -2.72 -33.27
CA ILE A 205 5.37 -4.17 -33.41
C ILE A 205 4.05 -4.87 -33.06
N LYS A 206 3.46 -5.56 -34.04
CA LYS A 206 2.21 -6.30 -33.82
C LYS A 206 2.45 -7.60 -33.08
N THR A 207 1.54 -7.97 -32.19
CA THR A 207 1.55 -9.22 -31.43
C THR A 207 0.39 -10.13 -31.81
N PRO A 208 0.52 -11.45 -31.64
CA PRO A 208 -0.64 -12.33 -31.56
C PRO A 208 -1.47 -12.03 -30.30
N THR A 209 -2.63 -12.69 -30.20
CA THR A 209 -3.45 -12.77 -28.99
C THR A 209 -3.23 -14.10 -28.28
N VAL A 210 -3.68 -14.19 -27.02
CA VAL A 210 -3.61 -15.40 -26.20
C VAL A 210 -4.97 -15.79 -25.65
N ASP A 211 -5.22 -17.10 -25.50
CA ASP A 211 -6.46 -17.65 -24.97
C ASP A 211 -6.33 -17.91 -23.46
N ALA A 212 -7.01 -17.11 -22.65
CA ALA A 212 -7.04 -17.21 -21.19
C ALA A 212 -8.29 -17.94 -20.66
N SER A 213 -9.07 -18.61 -21.52
CA SER A 213 -10.38 -19.19 -21.15
C SER A 213 -10.28 -20.23 -20.02
N LEU A 214 -9.16 -20.94 -19.93
CA LEU A 214 -8.89 -21.92 -18.87
C LEU A 214 -8.49 -21.26 -17.54
N LEU A 215 -7.95 -20.05 -17.59
CA LEU A 215 -7.48 -19.30 -16.43
C LEU A 215 -8.56 -18.41 -15.82
N LEU A 216 -9.47 -17.88 -16.65
CA LEU A 216 -10.54 -16.99 -16.21
C LEU A 216 -11.95 -17.48 -16.62
N PRO A 217 -12.41 -18.64 -16.11
CA PRO A 217 -13.76 -19.16 -16.42
C PRO A 217 -14.90 -18.27 -15.91
N GLU A 218 -14.61 -17.28 -15.06
CA GLU A 218 -15.53 -16.24 -14.61
C GLU A 218 -15.84 -15.17 -15.65
N TRP A 219 -15.13 -15.15 -16.77
CA TRP A 219 -15.46 -14.34 -17.93
C TRP A 219 -16.73 -14.86 -18.63
N LYS A 220 -17.89 -14.69 -17.99
CA LYS A 220 -19.19 -15.18 -18.48
C LYS A 220 -20.35 -14.22 -18.22
N GLY A 221 -21.50 -14.54 -18.81
CA GLY A 221 -22.76 -13.82 -18.59
C GLY A 221 -22.73 -12.34 -18.98
N LYS A 222 -23.35 -11.48 -18.15
CA LYS A 222 -23.44 -10.04 -18.42
C LYS A 222 -22.06 -9.36 -18.43
N LYS A 223 -21.15 -9.76 -17.53
CA LYS A 223 -19.80 -9.22 -17.43
C LYS A 223 -19.04 -9.42 -18.75
N LYS A 224 -19.02 -10.65 -19.27
CA LYS A 224 -18.51 -11.00 -20.60
C LYS A 224 -19.09 -10.09 -21.68
N LYS A 225 -20.42 -10.08 -21.82
CA LYS A 225 -21.12 -9.33 -22.88
C LYS A 225 -20.76 -7.85 -22.92
N TRP A 226 -20.67 -7.20 -21.76
CA TRP A 226 -20.32 -5.78 -21.68
C TRP A 226 -18.85 -5.52 -21.98
N ARG A 227 -17.94 -6.34 -21.44
CA ARG A 227 -16.50 -6.18 -21.66
C ARG A 227 -16.13 -6.42 -23.11
N GLU A 228 -16.64 -7.49 -23.72
CA GLU A 228 -16.37 -7.79 -25.14
C GLU A 228 -16.95 -6.72 -26.07
N LYS A 229 -18.11 -6.16 -25.73
CA LYS A 229 -18.66 -5.01 -26.48
C LYS A 229 -17.78 -3.76 -26.34
N PHE A 230 -17.19 -3.53 -25.17
CA PHE A 230 -16.36 -2.37 -24.93
C PHE A 230 -15.00 -2.50 -25.62
N TRP A 231 -14.31 -3.62 -25.42
CA TRP A 231 -12.95 -3.86 -25.89
C TRP A 231 -12.90 -4.35 -27.34
N GLY A 232 -13.89 -5.14 -27.77
CA GLY A 232 -13.92 -5.77 -29.09
C GLY A 232 -13.23 -7.14 -29.15
N PHE A 233 -12.77 -7.69 -28.02
CA PHE A 233 -12.18 -9.03 -27.90
C PHE A 233 -12.65 -9.72 -26.62
N GLY A 234 -12.53 -11.04 -26.59
CA GLY A 234 -12.90 -11.91 -25.46
C GLY A 234 -11.71 -12.54 -24.75
N VAL A 235 -12.01 -13.32 -23.71
CA VAL A 235 -11.03 -14.08 -22.92
C VAL A 235 -10.24 -15.09 -23.75
N ASP A 236 -10.77 -15.50 -24.89
CA ASP A 236 -10.16 -16.36 -25.89
C ASP A 236 -9.15 -15.65 -26.81
N SER A 237 -8.99 -14.33 -26.66
CA SER A 237 -8.16 -13.51 -27.55
C SER A 237 -7.65 -12.25 -26.85
N PHE A 238 -7.12 -12.40 -25.63
CA PHE A 238 -6.50 -11.28 -24.94
C PHE A 238 -5.29 -10.75 -25.70
N PRO A 239 -5.16 -9.43 -25.88
CA PRO A 239 -4.03 -8.83 -26.58
C PRO A 239 -2.80 -8.82 -25.68
N LEU A 240 -1.62 -8.97 -26.29
CA LEU A 240 -0.34 -8.71 -25.62
C LEU A 240 0.06 -7.26 -25.90
N ASN A 241 -0.54 -6.32 -25.17
CA ASN A 241 -0.25 -4.88 -25.30
C ASN A 241 0.82 -4.43 -24.29
N GLY A 242 1.77 -3.59 -24.71
CA GLY A 242 2.75 -3.01 -23.80
C GLY A 242 3.47 -1.78 -24.33
N ARG A 243 3.89 -0.91 -23.41
CA ARG A 243 4.75 0.25 -23.68
C ARG A 243 6.19 -0.11 -23.38
N VAL A 244 7.09 0.20 -24.30
CA VAL A 244 8.51 -0.12 -24.21
C VAL A 244 9.32 1.15 -24.10
N TYR A 245 10.25 1.14 -23.17
CA TYR A 245 11.29 2.13 -22.95
C TYR A 245 12.63 1.41 -23.11
N MET A 246 13.28 1.62 -24.25
CA MET A 246 14.42 0.81 -24.67
C MET A 246 15.70 1.65 -24.74
N PRO A 247 16.82 1.19 -24.15
CA PRO A 247 18.10 1.86 -24.35
C PRO A 247 18.51 1.77 -25.83
N LYS A 248 18.89 2.89 -26.45
CA LYS A 248 19.51 2.86 -27.77
C LYS A 248 20.92 2.28 -27.66
N GLY A 249 21.18 1.17 -28.37
CA GLY A 249 22.50 0.56 -28.39
C GLY A 249 22.48 -0.85 -28.97
N LYS A 250 23.63 -1.55 -28.88
CA LYS A 250 23.76 -2.91 -29.41
C LYS A 250 23.02 -3.94 -28.55
N GLY A 251 22.96 -3.75 -27.24
CA GLY A 251 22.49 -4.79 -26.31
C GLY A 251 23.50 -5.96 -26.19
N PRO A 252 23.09 -7.09 -25.59
CA PRO A 252 21.79 -7.29 -24.95
C PRO A 252 21.65 -6.43 -23.69
N PHE A 253 20.42 -6.06 -23.34
CA PHE A 253 20.10 -5.32 -22.13
C PHE A 253 19.19 -6.16 -21.23
N PRO A 254 19.39 -6.14 -19.89
CA PRO A 254 18.45 -6.77 -18.96
C PRO A 254 17.09 -6.04 -18.98
N MET A 255 16.06 -6.68 -18.44
CA MET A 255 14.68 -6.19 -18.54
C MET A 255 14.00 -6.04 -17.17
N VAL A 256 13.22 -4.98 -17.04
CA VAL A 256 12.23 -4.78 -15.99
C VAL A 256 10.85 -4.71 -16.63
N MET A 257 9.97 -5.66 -16.29
CA MET A 257 8.59 -5.70 -16.76
C MET A 257 7.63 -5.31 -15.63
N MET A 258 6.87 -4.25 -15.84
CA MET A 258 5.98 -3.62 -14.89
C MET A 258 4.51 -3.91 -15.24
N VAL A 259 3.69 -4.22 -14.24
CA VAL A 259 2.24 -4.37 -14.38
C VAL A 259 1.49 -3.56 -13.33
N HIS A 260 0.39 -2.95 -13.77
CA HIS A 260 -0.49 -2.18 -12.88
C HIS A 260 -1.48 -3.09 -12.15
N GLY A 261 -2.06 -2.57 -11.07
CA GLY A 261 -3.12 -3.26 -10.34
C GLY A 261 -4.53 -2.99 -10.87
N ASN A 262 -5.50 -3.33 -10.05
CA ASN A 262 -6.89 -3.09 -10.36
C ASN A 262 -7.21 -1.59 -10.27
N HIS A 263 -7.70 -1.04 -11.37
CA HIS A 263 -8.26 0.32 -11.43
C HIS A 263 -9.59 0.28 -12.20
N SER A 264 -10.13 1.41 -12.62
CA SER A 264 -11.22 1.40 -13.60
C SER A 264 -10.71 0.94 -14.96
N MET A 265 -11.36 -0.06 -15.59
CA MET A 265 -10.96 -0.55 -16.93
C MET A 265 -10.99 0.53 -18.05
N ILE A 266 -11.61 1.68 -17.80
CA ILE A 266 -11.72 2.80 -18.76
C ILE A 266 -10.84 4.00 -18.40
N ASP A 267 -10.01 3.85 -17.36
CA ASP A 267 -8.99 4.81 -16.95
C ASP A 267 -7.64 4.08 -16.96
N TYR A 268 -6.90 4.22 -18.06
CA TYR A 268 -5.82 3.28 -18.39
C TYR A 268 -4.57 3.49 -17.53
N SER A 269 -4.10 2.41 -16.91
CA SER A 269 -3.04 2.47 -15.90
C SER A 269 -1.61 2.28 -16.44
N ASP A 270 -1.44 1.63 -17.58
CA ASP A 270 -0.13 1.22 -18.14
C ASP A 270 0.79 2.42 -18.48
N GLY A 271 0.22 3.57 -18.82
CA GLY A 271 1.01 4.78 -19.10
C GLY A 271 1.66 5.40 -17.85
N GLY A 272 1.18 5.05 -16.65
CA GLY A 272 1.58 5.68 -15.39
C GLY A 272 2.98 5.37 -14.88
N TYR A 273 3.67 4.41 -15.49
CA TYR A 273 5.05 4.01 -15.15
C TYR A 273 6.11 4.54 -16.12
N ALA A 274 5.74 5.46 -17.02
CA ALA A 274 6.68 6.03 -17.99
C ALA A 274 7.94 6.60 -17.33
N TYR A 275 7.78 7.25 -16.17
CA TYR A 275 8.91 7.83 -15.43
C TYR A 275 9.94 6.77 -14.97
N LEU A 276 9.49 5.56 -14.58
CA LEU A 276 10.38 4.45 -14.24
C LEU A 276 10.98 3.83 -15.51
N GLY A 277 10.14 3.59 -16.51
CA GLY A 277 10.58 3.00 -17.78
C GLY A 277 11.69 3.82 -18.45
N GLU A 278 11.51 5.13 -18.56
CA GLU A 278 12.51 6.05 -19.12
C GLU A 278 13.79 6.11 -18.27
N LEU A 279 13.65 6.12 -16.94
CA LEU A 279 14.81 6.13 -16.04
C LEU A 279 15.64 4.86 -16.20
N LEU A 280 15.01 3.68 -16.10
CA LEU A 280 15.64 2.38 -16.28
C LEU A 280 16.32 2.28 -17.66
N ALA A 281 15.61 2.68 -18.72
CA ALA A 281 16.14 2.66 -20.08
C ALA A 281 17.37 3.56 -20.25
N SER A 282 17.35 4.76 -19.66
CA SER A 282 18.50 5.66 -19.70
C SER A 282 19.74 5.07 -19.01
N ARG A 283 19.55 4.08 -18.12
CA ARG A 283 20.60 3.38 -17.36
C ARG A 283 20.97 2.01 -17.94
N GLY A 284 20.45 1.69 -19.13
CA GLY A 284 20.76 0.46 -19.86
C GLY A 284 19.92 -0.75 -19.45
N ILE A 285 18.71 -0.54 -18.95
CA ILE A 285 17.76 -1.60 -18.56
C ILE A 285 16.45 -1.37 -19.33
N ILE A 286 15.96 -2.36 -20.07
CA ILE A 286 14.70 -2.22 -20.82
C ILE A 286 13.54 -2.12 -19.82
N GLY A 287 12.76 -1.06 -19.89
CA GLY A 287 11.49 -0.93 -19.16
C GLY A 287 10.32 -1.33 -20.04
N VAL A 288 9.45 -2.22 -19.57
CA VAL A 288 8.20 -2.59 -20.26
C VAL A 288 7.03 -2.39 -19.31
N SER A 289 6.03 -1.60 -19.68
CA SER A 289 4.78 -1.46 -18.92
C SER A 289 3.64 -2.18 -19.64
N VAL A 290 3.13 -3.24 -19.02
CA VAL A 290 2.12 -4.14 -19.59
C VAL A 290 0.70 -3.61 -19.35
N ASP A 291 -0.15 -3.74 -20.37
CA ASP A 291 -1.57 -3.40 -20.31
C ASP A 291 -2.42 -4.61 -19.88
N GLU A 292 -3.04 -4.50 -18.72
CA GLU A 292 -4.04 -5.46 -18.21
C GLU A 292 -5.39 -4.78 -17.91
N ASN A 293 -5.66 -3.62 -18.52
CA ASN A 293 -6.88 -2.85 -18.21
C ASN A 293 -8.16 -3.65 -18.53
N PHE A 294 -8.12 -4.60 -19.45
CA PHE A 294 -9.28 -5.40 -19.84
C PHE A 294 -9.78 -6.38 -18.75
N ILE A 295 -8.93 -6.72 -17.78
CA ILE A 295 -9.28 -7.55 -16.61
C ILE A 295 -9.49 -6.73 -15.32
N ASN A 296 -9.39 -5.41 -15.37
CA ASN A 296 -9.70 -4.50 -14.26
C ASN A 296 -11.20 -4.38 -13.97
N GLY A 297 -11.56 -3.96 -12.76
CA GLY A 297 -12.92 -3.69 -12.31
C GLY A 297 -13.63 -2.56 -13.06
N HIS A 298 -14.96 -2.63 -13.11
CA HIS A 298 -15.81 -1.56 -13.67
C HIS A 298 -17.24 -1.67 -13.13
N TRP A 299 -18.14 -0.76 -13.49
CA TRP A 299 -19.57 -0.85 -13.11
C TRP A 299 -20.23 -2.15 -13.60
N SER A 300 -19.69 -2.77 -14.66
CA SER A 300 -20.15 -4.06 -15.19
C SER A 300 -19.70 -5.27 -14.34
N GLY A 301 -18.85 -5.05 -13.33
CA GLY A 301 -18.43 -6.02 -12.33
C GLY A 301 -16.91 -6.20 -12.25
N ASP A 302 -16.46 -6.72 -11.11
CA ASP A 302 -15.07 -7.14 -10.82
C ASP A 302 -14.99 -8.69 -10.73
N PHE A 303 -13.80 -9.26 -10.86
CA PHE A 303 -13.51 -10.69 -10.72
C PHE A 303 -13.18 -11.10 -9.28
N GLY A 304 -12.91 -10.15 -8.40
CA GLY A 304 -12.80 -10.38 -6.96
C GLY A 304 -11.63 -11.28 -6.57
N GLY A 305 -10.51 -11.21 -7.29
CA GLY A 305 -9.30 -11.99 -7.05
C GLY A 305 -9.16 -13.22 -7.95
N LYS A 306 -10.23 -13.63 -8.63
CA LYS A 306 -10.20 -14.80 -9.53
C LYS A 306 -9.41 -14.58 -10.82
N GLU A 307 -9.15 -13.32 -11.15
CA GLU A 307 -8.30 -12.93 -12.27
C GLU A 307 -6.79 -13.03 -11.95
N MET A 308 -6.42 -13.17 -10.67
CA MET A 308 -5.03 -13.12 -10.22
C MET A 308 -4.09 -14.09 -10.95
N PRO A 309 -4.45 -15.38 -11.16
CA PRO A 309 -3.62 -16.28 -11.97
C PRO A 309 -3.48 -15.84 -13.42
N THR A 310 -4.51 -15.22 -13.99
CA THR A 310 -4.49 -14.73 -15.36
C THR A 310 -3.52 -13.56 -15.50
N ARG A 311 -3.47 -12.64 -14.51
CA ARG A 311 -2.50 -11.54 -14.47
C ARG A 311 -1.05 -12.05 -14.47
N GLY A 312 -0.74 -12.96 -13.55
CA GLY A 312 0.60 -13.55 -13.47
C GLY A 312 1.00 -14.30 -14.76
N TRP A 313 0.06 -15.04 -15.36
CA TRP A 313 0.29 -15.73 -16.63
C TRP A 313 0.47 -14.80 -17.82
N LEU A 314 -0.25 -13.67 -17.89
CA LEU A 314 -0.10 -12.69 -18.97
C LEU A 314 1.32 -12.13 -19.02
N LEU A 315 1.92 -11.80 -17.87
CA LEU A 315 3.34 -11.40 -17.79
C LEU A 315 4.28 -12.44 -18.43
N LEU A 316 4.07 -13.74 -18.15
CA LEU A 316 4.87 -14.80 -18.74
C LEU A 316 4.61 -14.96 -20.25
N LYS A 317 3.39 -14.71 -20.72
CA LYS A 317 3.07 -14.65 -22.16
C LYS A 317 3.74 -13.47 -22.86
N HIS A 318 3.89 -12.34 -22.18
CA HIS A 318 4.71 -11.23 -22.69
C HIS A 318 6.18 -11.63 -22.81
N LEU A 319 6.76 -12.26 -21.78
CA LEU A 319 8.15 -12.75 -21.84
C LEU A 319 8.35 -13.79 -22.95
N GLU A 320 7.39 -14.70 -23.16
CA GLU A 320 7.39 -15.66 -24.28
C GLU A 320 7.43 -14.93 -25.64
N GLN A 321 6.68 -13.83 -25.79
CA GLN A 321 6.69 -13.03 -27.01
C GLN A 321 8.01 -12.26 -27.19
N TRP A 322 8.60 -11.75 -26.10
CA TRP A 322 9.90 -11.10 -26.11
C TRP A 322 11.03 -12.05 -26.48
N GLU A 323 10.99 -13.30 -25.98
CA GLU A 323 11.95 -14.33 -26.33
C GLU A 323 11.94 -14.62 -27.84
N LYS A 324 10.76 -14.80 -28.43
CA LYS A 324 10.58 -15.01 -29.87
C LYS A 324 11.18 -13.88 -30.69
N TRP A 325 10.92 -12.63 -30.30
CA TRP A 325 11.54 -11.47 -30.95
C TRP A 325 13.06 -11.46 -30.80
N ASN A 326 13.57 -11.78 -29.61
CA ASN A 326 15.00 -11.83 -29.33
C ASN A 326 15.71 -12.91 -30.18
N GLN A 327 15.03 -14.03 -30.46
CA GLN A 327 15.54 -15.12 -31.29
C GLN A 327 15.48 -14.83 -32.80
N GLY A 328 14.56 -13.98 -33.27
CA GLY A 328 14.58 -13.49 -34.64
C GLY A 328 13.25 -13.07 -35.26
N ASP A 329 12.12 -13.24 -34.58
CA ASP A 329 10.79 -12.88 -35.12
C ASP A 329 10.62 -11.37 -35.35
N SER A 330 11.49 -10.55 -34.77
CA SER A 330 11.61 -9.13 -35.08
C SER A 330 13.08 -8.77 -35.37
N PRO A 331 13.43 -8.35 -36.60
CA PRO A 331 14.79 -7.94 -36.94
C PRO A 331 15.34 -6.80 -36.05
N GLU A 332 14.46 -5.95 -35.55
CA GLU A 332 14.81 -4.81 -34.69
C GLU A 332 15.16 -5.22 -33.25
N LEU A 333 14.51 -6.27 -32.73
CA LEU A 333 14.67 -6.75 -31.35
C LEU A 333 15.59 -7.98 -31.23
N LYS A 334 16.02 -8.54 -32.36
CA LYS A 334 16.90 -9.71 -32.37
C LYS A 334 18.19 -9.46 -31.59
N GLY A 335 18.45 -10.30 -30.59
CA GLY A 335 19.64 -10.24 -29.72
C GLY A 335 19.75 -8.97 -28.87
N LYS A 336 18.64 -8.24 -28.67
CA LYS A 336 18.63 -7.00 -27.88
C LYS A 336 18.35 -7.19 -26.40
N VAL A 337 17.78 -8.32 -26.02
CA VAL A 337 17.33 -8.58 -24.64
C VAL A 337 18.17 -9.68 -24.02
N ASP A 338 18.57 -9.47 -22.78
CA ASP A 338 19.13 -10.51 -21.94
C ASP A 338 17.98 -11.21 -21.20
N MET A 339 17.56 -12.37 -21.72
CA MET A 339 16.43 -13.14 -21.17
C MET A 339 16.79 -13.88 -19.87
N ASP A 340 18.06 -13.89 -19.47
CA ASP A 340 18.53 -14.50 -18.22
C ASP A 340 18.51 -13.51 -17.04
N ASN A 341 18.27 -12.22 -17.31
CA ASN A 341 18.29 -11.14 -16.34
C ASN A 341 17.00 -10.29 -16.43
N ILE A 342 15.95 -10.79 -15.77
CA ILE A 342 14.62 -10.18 -15.73
C ILE A 342 14.22 -9.86 -14.28
N VAL A 343 13.64 -8.68 -14.07
CA VAL A 343 12.91 -8.33 -12.85
C VAL A 343 11.45 -8.02 -13.20
N LEU A 344 10.52 -8.51 -12.39
CA LEU A 344 9.10 -8.18 -12.51
C LEU A 344 8.72 -7.13 -11.45
N VAL A 345 7.89 -6.16 -11.82
CA VAL A 345 7.40 -5.12 -10.92
C VAL A 345 5.88 -5.08 -10.98
N GLY A 346 5.23 -5.11 -9.84
CA GLY A 346 3.77 -5.14 -9.77
C GLY A 346 3.23 -4.16 -8.74
N HIS A 347 2.15 -3.46 -9.05
CA HIS A 347 1.48 -2.55 -8.11
C HIS A 347 0.11 -3.10 -7.70
N SER A 348 -0.26 -3.10 -6.41
CA SER A 348 -1.60 -3.52 -5.94
C SER A 348 -1.86 -4.98 -6.31
N ARG A 349 -2.98 -5.28 -6.97
CA ARG A 349 -3.20 -6.62 -7.57
C ARG A 349 -2.09 -7.02 -8.53
N GLY A 350 -1.41 -6.08 -9.19
CA GLY A 350 -0.23 -6.38 -9.99
C GLY A 350 0.94 -6.88 -9.15
N GLY A 351 1.07 -6.42 -7.90
CA GLY A 351 2.10 -6.86 -6.96
C GLY A 351 1.94 -8.32 -6.55
N GLU A 352 0.71 -8.75 -6.28
CA GLU A 352 0.44 -10.19 -6.08
C GLU A 352 0.66 -10.99 -7.38
N ALA A 353 0.34 -10.39 -8.54
CA ALA A 353 0.48 -11.04 -9.84
C ALA A 353 1.94 -11.36 -10.20
N VAL A 354 2.90 -10.51 -9.83
CA VAL A 354 4.33 -10.80 -10.09
C VAL A 354 4.87 -11.94 -9.21
N SER A 355 4.39 -12.08 -7.98
CA SER A 355 4.67 -13.25 -7.15
C SER A 355 4.11 -14.52 -7.77
N ILE A 356 2.87 -14.47 -8.27
CA ILE A 356 2.25 -15.59 -9.00
C ILE A 356 3.04 -15.92 -10.28
N ALA A 357 3.46 -14.91 -11.05
CA ALA A 357 4.24 -15.10 -12.27
C ALA A 357 5.58 -15.80 -11.97
N ALA A 358 6.29 -15.37 -10.91
CA ALA A 358 7.53 -16.00 -10.49
C ALA A 358 7.32 -17.47 -10.10
N ALA A 359 6.24 -17.79 -9.38
CA ALA A 359 5.91 -19.18 -9.04
C ALA A 359 5.50 -20.02 -10.26
N PHE A 360 4.73 -19.45 -11.19
CA PHE A 360 4.29 -20.16 -12.41
C PHE A 360 5.43 -20.40 -13.40
N ASN A 361 6.48 -19.58 -13.36
CA ASN A 361 7.60 -19.65 -14.29
C ASN A 361 8.30 -21.02 -14.28
N GLY A 362 8.36 -21.71 -13.14
CA GLY A 362 8.98 -23.02 -13.00
C GLY A 362 8.03 -24.23 -13.11
N LEU A 363 6.76 -24.00 -13.45
CA LEU A 363 5.76 -25.07 -13.53
C LEU A 363 5.54 -25.52 -14.97
N ASP A 364 5.17 -26.79 -15.15
CA ASP A 364 4.80 -27.36 -16.45
C ASP A 364 3.32 -27.14 -16.81
N ARG A 365 2.47 -26.78 -15.82
CA ARG A 365 1.01 -26.69 -15.97
C ARG A 365 0.41 -25.68 -14.99
N PHE A 366 -0.73 -25.12 -15.38
CA PHE A 366 -1.52 -24.25 -14.51
C PHE A 366 -2.12 -25.03 -13.32
N PRO A 367 -1.86 -24.63 -12.06
CA PRO A 367 -2.30 -25.39 -10.88
C PRO A 367 -3.81 -25.56 -10.71
N ASP A 368 -4.63 -24.63 -11.21
CA ASP A 368 -6.09 -24.73 -11.03
C ASP A 368 -6.80 -25.38 -12.23
N ASN A 369 -6.09 -25.55 -13.35
CA ASN A 369 -6.57 -26.30 -14.51
C ASN A 369 -5.41 -26.79 -15.39
N GLY A 370 -4.91 -27.99 -15.11
CA GLY A 370 -3.73 -28.55 -15.77
C GLY A 370 -3.87 -28.85 -17.27
N ASN A 371 -5.01 -28.55 -17.91
CA ASN A 371 -5.12 -28.57 -19.37
C ASN A 371 -4.32 -27.43 -20.01
N GLU A 372 -4.15 -26.31 -19.28
CA GLU A 372 -3.21 -25.26 -19.67
C GLU A 372 -1.79 -25.74 -19.36
N LYS A 373 -1.00 -25.91 -20.41
CA LYS A 373 0.40 -26.31 -20.32
C LYS A 373 1.28 -25.08 -20.31
N PHE A 374 2.28 -25.11 -19.46
CA PHE A 374 3.34 -24.13 -19.41
C PHE A 374 4.59 -24.72 -20.04
N ASN A 375 5.38 -23.83 -20.62
CA ASN A 375 6.74 -24.11 -21.06
C ASN A 375 7.50 -22.79 -20.92
N PHE A 376 7.45 -22.26 -19.69
CA PHE A 376 8.17 -21.06 -19.29
C PHE A 376 9.59 -21.45 -18.85
N ASN A 377 10.14 -20.84 -17.79
CA ASN A 377 11.54 -20.89 -17.33
C ASN A 377 12.39 -19.70 -17.82
N PHE A 378 11.83 -18.49 -17.76
CA PHE A 378 12.59 -17.27 -18.01
C PHE A 378 13.53 -16.95 -16.83
N GLY A 379 14.64 -16.24 -17.08
CA GLY A 379 15.59 -15.83 -16.06
C GLY A 379 15.09 -14.69 -15.16
N ILE A 380 13.99 -14.92 -14.43
CA ILE A 380 13.45 -13.98 -13.45
C ILE A 380 14.34 -14.04 -12.20
N LYS A 381 15.13 -12.98 -11.98
CA LYS A 381 16.09 -12.88 -10.87
C LYS A 381 15.54 -12.16 -9.65
N GLY A 382 14.48 -11.39 -9.82
CA GLY A 382 13.84 -10.70 -8.72
C GLY A 382 12.44 -10.18 -9.03
N ILE A 383 11.69 -9.88 -7.98
CA ILE A 383 10.40 -9.20 -8.06
C ILE A 383 10.36 -7.99 -7.14
N ILE A 384 9.62 -6.97 -7.58
CA ILE A 384 9.33 -5.77 -6.79
C ILE A 384 7.82 -5.60 -6.68
N THR A 385 7.31 -5.50 -5.46
CA THR A 385 5.90 -5.27 -5.19
C THR A 385 5.69 -3.87 -4.62
N ILE A 386 4.87 -3.08 -5.30
CA ILE A 386 4.45 -1.75 -4.84
C ILE A 386 3.03 -1.89 -4.31
N ALA A 387 2.81 -1.51 -3.06
CA ALA A 387 1.55 -1.62 -2.35
C ALA A 387 0.72 -2.87 -2.69
N PRO A 388 1.30 -4.10 -2.61
CA PRO A 388 0.68 -5.29 -3.17
C PRO A 388 -0.55 -5.74 -2.39
N THR A 389 -1.34 -6.61 -3.01
CA THR A 389 -2.21 -7.54 -2.28
C THR A 389 -1.44 -8.83 -1.95
N ASP A 390 -1.99 -9.66 -1.05
CA ASP A 390 -1.50 -11.03 -0.83
C ASP A 390 -2.61 -11.95 -0.26
N TYR A 391 -3.86 -11.67 -0.63
CA TYR A 391 -5.03 -12.37 -0.08
C TYR A 391 -6.09 -12.65 -1.15
N ARG A 392 -5.82 -12.29 -2.42
CA ARG A 392 -6.79 -12.40 -3.52
C ARG A 392 -6.72 -13.78 -4.16
N TYR A 393 -5.53 -14.37 -4.25
CA TYR A 393 -5.32 -15.74 -4.67
C TYR A 393 -5.16 -16.65 -3.46
N HIS A 394 -6.11 -17.56 -3.28
CA HIS A 394 -6.21 -18.40 -2.08
C HIS A 394 -4.98 -19.28 -1.80
N ARG A 395 -4.09 -19.50 -2.79
CA ARG A 395 -2.91 -20.34 -2.63
C ARG A 395 -1.74 -19.69 -1.88
N GLU A 396 -1.78 -18.37 -1.65
CA GLU A 396 -0.73 -17.61 -0.92
C GLU A 396 0.69 -18.01 -1.32
N ILE A 397 1.20 -17.39 -2.39
CA ILE A 397 2.42 -17.85 -3.05
C ILE A 397 3.62 -17.84 -2.10
N SER A 398 4.29 -18.98 -1.98
CA SER A 398 5.60 -19.11 -1.34
C SER A 398 6.66 -19.18 -2.42
N LEU A 399 7.66 -18.31 -2.32
CA LEU A 399 8.75 -18.20 -3.28
C LEU A 399 10.04 -18.77 -2.68
N LYS A 400 10.95 -19.16 -3.57
CA LYS A 400 12.27 -19.67 -3.20
C LYS A 400 13.33 -19.13 -4.17
N ASP A 401 14.51 -18.79 -3.66
CA ASP A 401 15.69 -18.44 -4.45
C ASP A 401 15.45 -17.29 -5.45
N ILE A 402 14.82 -16.22 -4.98
CA ILE A 402 14.53 -15.02 -5.78
C ILE A 402 14.74 -13.75 -4.96
N ASN A 403 15.29 -12.71 -5.58
CA ASN A 403 15.44 -11.41 -4.92
C ASN A 403 14.05 -10.74 -4.77
N TYR A 404 13.81 -10.08 -3.64
CA TYR A 404 12.49 -9.51 -3.34
C TYR A 404 12.59 -8.10 -2.76
N LEU A 405 11.72 -7.21 -3.22
CA LEU A 405 11.53 -5.89 -2.63
C LEU A 405 10.05 -5.55 -2.55
N SER A 406 9.58 -5.12 -1.38
CA SER A 406 8.25 -4.54 -1.22
C SER A 406 8.30 -3.09 -0.77
N ILE A 407 7.43 -2.24 -1.35
CA ILE A 407 7.33 -0.80 -1.04
C ILE A 407 5.87 -0.48 -0.72
N GLN A 408 5.59 0.19 0.39
CA GLN A 408 4.23 0.54 0.81
C GLN A 408 4.17 1.93 1.45
N GLY A 409 3.09 2.64 1.17
CA GLY A 409 2.76 3.89 1.85
C GLY A 409 1.88 3.65 3.07
N ALA A 410 2.16 4.34 4.17
CA ALA A 410 1.40 4.20 5.40
C ALA A 410 -0.02 4.76 5.32
N TYR A 411 -0.25 5.72 4.41
CA TYR A 411 -1.53 6.37 4.11
C TYR A 411 -2.22 5.76 2.88
N ASP A 412 -1.90 4.51 2.54
CA ASP A 412 -2.62 3.75 1.53
C ASP A 412 -4.06 3.46 1.98
N SER A 413 -5.04 4.05 1.29
CA SER A 413 -6.45 3.88 1.63
C SER A 413 -7.18 2.83 0.78
N ASP A 414 -6.52 2.25 -0.24
CA ASP A 414 -7.08 1.17 -1.06
C ASP A 414 -6.62 -0.21 -0.56
N GLU A 415 -5.35 -0.33 -0.18
CA GLU A 415 -4.77 -1.46 0.54
C GLU A 415 -4.09 -0.98 1.84
N THR A 416 -4.88 -0.95 2.90
CA THR A 416 -4.54 -0.28 4.16
C THR A 416 -3.45 -0.94 5.01
N SER A 417 -3.04 -2.15 4.62
CA SER A 417 -2.10 -3.01 5.34
C SER A 417 -0.88 -3.30 4.47
N PHE A 418 0.31 -3.46 5.06
CA PHE A 418 1.54 -3.75 4.32
C PHE A 418 1.64 -5.23 3.91
N TRP A 419 0.75 -5.68 3.04
CA TRP A 419 0.62 -7.08 2.64
C TRP A 419 1.86 -7.69 2.01
N GLY A 420 2.74 -6.88 1.44
CA GLY A 420 3.98 -7.36 0.85
C GLY A 420 4.99 -7.90 1.87
N MET A 421 4.75 -7.75 3.17
CA MET A 421 5.53 -8.43 4.20
C MET A 421 5.20 -9.92 4.31
N ARG A 422 3.97 -10.35 4.01
CA ARG A 422 3.60 -11.77 4.02
C ARG A 422 4.45 -12.64 3.06
N PRO A 423 4.54 -12.33 1.75
CA PRO A 423 5.44 -13.07 0.86
C PRO A 423 6.93 -12.86 1.20
N TYR A 424 7.30 -11.76 1.86
CA TYR A 424 8.66 -11.59 2.41
C TYR A 424 8.94 -12.64 3.50
N HIS A 425 8.02 -12.87 4.43
CA HIS A 425 8.19 -13.88 5.49
C HIS A 425 8.17 -15.30 4.91
N ARG A 426 7.28 -15.60 3.96
CA ARG A 426 7.23 -16.92 3.28
C ARG A 426 8.41 -17.21 2.36
N LEU A 427 9.17 -16.21 1.92
CA LEU A 427 10.30 -16.38 1.00
C LEU A 427 11.49 -17.02 1.73
N THR A 428 11.94 -18.15 1.19
CA THR A 428 13.10 -18.92 1.68
C THR A 428 14.26 -18.87 0.69
N PHE A 429 15.48 -19.03 1.20
CA PHE A 429 16.69 -19.15 0.40
C PHE A 429 17.37 -20.49 0.66
N SER A 430 17.90 -21.10 -0.39
CA SER A 430 18.83 -22.22 -0.31
C SER A 430 20.26 -21.73 -0.04
N ASP A 431 21.08 -22.59 0.58
CA ASP A 431 22.47 -22.27 0.96
C ASP A 431 23.37 -21.85 -0.21
N ASP A 432 23.10 -22.35 -1.42
CA ASP A 432 23.86 -22.04 -2.64
C ASP A 432 23.31 -20.83 -3.41
N PHE A 433 22.20 -20.25 -2.96
CA PHE A 433 21.66 -19.02 -3.54
C PHE A 433 22.41 -17.81 -2.97
N THR A 434 22.48 -16.73 -3.77
CA THR A 434 22.95 -15.44 -3.29
C THR A 434 21.95 -14.39 -3.71
N GLY A 435 21.25 -13.83 -2.74
CA GLY A 435 20.25 -12.81 -2.96
C GLY A 435 19.69 -12.27 -1.65
N PHE A 436 18.75 -11.34 -1.77
CA PHE A 436 18.20 -10.63 -0.62
C PHE A 436 16.70 -10.38 -0.77
N LYS A 437 16.05 -10.16 0.38
CA LYS A 437 14.68 -9.68 0.49
C LYS A 437 14.65 -8.40 1.31
N ALA A 438 13.83 -7.44 0.91
CA ALA A 438 13.67 -6.17 1.62
C ALA A 438 12.22 -5.67 1.62
N GLY A 439 11.85 -4.94 2.66
CA GLY A 439 10.58 -4.21 2.79
C GLY A 439 10.83 -2.75 3.13
N LEU A 440 10.06 -1.84 2.54
CA LEU A 440 10.11 -0.40 2.80
C LEU A 440 8.70 0.15 3.07
N TYR A 441 8.49 0.67 4.26
CA TYR A 441 7.26 1.35 4.66
C TYR A 441 7.54 2.85 4.83
N MET A 442 6.77 3.70 4.16
CA MET A 442 6.98 5.15 4.10
C MET A 442 5.76 5.89 4.66
N ASN A 443 5.99 6.84 5.56
CA ASN A 443 4.93 7.74 6.03
C ASN A 443 4.38 8.66 4.92
N HIS A 444 3.15 9.15 5.08
CA HIS A 444 2.49 10.11 4.17
C HIS A 444 2.35 9.71 2.69
N ALA A 445 2.77 8.51 2.28
CA ALA A 445 2.54 7.97 0.95
C ALA A 445 1.20 7.21 0.88
N ASN A 446 0.44 7.40 -0.20
CA ASN A 446 -0.83 6.72 -0.47
C ASN A 446 -0.67 5.53 -1.44
N HIS A 447 -1.78 4.88 -1.82
CA HIS A 447 -1.77 3.86 -2.88
C HIS A 447 -1.39 4.46 -4.23
N GLY A 448 -2.09 5.54 -4.60
CA GLY A 448 -2.22 5.99 -5.98
C GLY A 448 -0.95 6.54 -6.61
N GLN A 449 -0.20 7.38 -5.89
CA GLN A 449 0.76 8.29 -6.54
C GLN A 449 2.02 7.61 -7.09
N PHE A 450 2.29 6.34 -6.76
CA PHE A 450 3.31 5.54 -7.44
C PHE A 450 3.02 5.38 -8.94
N ASN A 451 1.75 5.42 -9.33
CA ASN A 451 1.32 5.51 -10.71
C ASN A 451 0.95 6.97 -11.04
N SER A 452 1.59 7.56 -12.05
CA SER A 452 1.41 8.98 -12.35
C SER A 452 0.02 9.36 -12.87
N SER A 453 -0.84 8.40 -13.28
CA SER A 453 -2.19 8.68 -13.75
C SER A 453 -3.28 8.56 -12.67
N TRP A 454 -3.03 7.85 -11.57
CA TRP A 454 -4.06 7.57 -10.54
C TRP A 454 -4.32 8.77 -9.61
N GLY A 455 -3.28 9.58 -9.37
CA GLY A 455 -3.39 10.80 -8.58
C GLY A 455 -3.40 10.58 -7.07
N ARG A 456 -3.84 11.61 -6.34
CA ARG A 456 -3.73 11.73 -4.87
C ARG A 456 -4.79 11.00 -4.07
N SER A 457 -5.84 10.49 -4.72
CA SER A 457 -7.00 9.98 -4.02
C SER A 457 -7.27 8.56 -4.46
N ASP A 458 -7.15 7.63 -3.52
CA ASP A 458 -7.26 6.20 -3.86
C ASP A 458 -8.72 5.79 -4.10
N PHE A 459 -9.68 6.58 -3.60
CA PHE A 459 -11.09 6.37 -3.88
C PHE A 459 -11.63 7.25 -5.02
N GLY A 460 -12.61 6.69 -5.75
CA GLY A 460 -13.43 7.43 -6.69
C GLY A 460 -14.43 8.36 -6.00
N ALA A 461 -14.91 9.38 -6.72
CA ALA A 461 -16.04 10.17 -6.24
C ALA A 461 -17.32 9.32 -6.20
N PRO A 462 -18.18 9.49 -5.18
CA PRO A 462 -18.11 10.52 -4.13
C PRO A 462 -17.37 10.09 -2.85
N MET A 463 -16.95 8.82 -2.70
CA MET A 463 -16.23 8.34 -1.52
C MET A 463 -14.96 9.16 -1.22
N LYS A 464 -14.28 9.62 -2.28
CA LYS A 464 -13.08 10.45 -2.16
C LYS A 464 -13.21 11.71 -1.32
N TRP A 465 -14.42 12.29 -1.20
CA TRP A 465 -14.61 13.50 -0.39
C TRP A 465 -14.59 13.23 1.11
N LEU A 466 -14.63 11.97 1.53
CA LEU A 466 -14.45 11.58 2.92
C LEU A 466 -12.98 11.45 3.32
N LEU A 467 -12.09 11.23 2.34
CA LEU A 467 -10.66 11.08 2.59
C LEU A 467 -10.03 12.39 3.06
N ASN A 468 -9.04 12.28 3.94
CA ASN A 468 -8.15 13.34 4.37
C ASN A 468 -6.89 13.30 3.51
N LEU A 469 -6.77 14.22 2.57
CA LEU A 469 -5.67 14.21 1.57
C LEU A 469 -4.53 15.18 1.90
N GLU A 470 -4.71 15.98 2.96
CA GLU A 470 -3.74 16.99 3.40
C GLU A 470 -2.42 16.39 3.90
N PRO A 471 -2.38 15.27 4.66
CA PRO A 471 -1.14 14.69 5.15
C PRO A 471 -0.21 14.15 4.04
N LEU A 472 -0.72 13.91 2.83
CA LEU A 472 0.03 13.14 1.85
C LEU A 472 1.19 13.95 1.26
N VAL A 473 2.37 13.32 1.10
CA VAL A 473 3.47 13.89 0.30
C VAL A 473 3.02 14.11 -1.15
N SER A 474 3.71 15.00 -1.87
CA SER A 474 3.42 15.21 -3.29
C SER A 474 3.67 13.94 -4.11
N GLY A 475 3.01 13.83 -5.25
CA GLY A 475 3.18 12.66 -6.10
C GLY A 475 4.60 12.55 -6.66
N GLU A 476 5.33 13.65 -6.79
CA GLU A 476 6.73 13.61 -7.21
C GLU A 476 7.65 13.08 -6.11
N GLU A 477 7.43 13.47 -4.86
CA GLU A 477 8.14 12.92 -3.70
C GLU A 477 7.89 11.41 -3.56
N GLN A 478 6.65 10.96 -3.66
CA GLN A 478 6.35 9.52 -3.60
C GLN A 478 6.98 8.74 -4.76
N ARG A 479 6.95 9.28 -5.99
CA ARG A 479 7.64 8.66 -7.14
C ARG A 479 9.17 8.74 -7.04
N GLN A 480 9.72 9.70 -6.29
CA GLN A 480 11.15 9.75 -6.01
C GLN A 480 11.60 8.49 -5.26
N VAL A 481 10.83 8.04 -4.27
CA VAL A 481 11.08 6.79 -3.56
C VAL A 481 11.06 5.59 -4.52
N ALA A 482 10.04 5.51 -5.39
CA ALA A 482 10.00 4.45 -6.41
C ALA A 482 11.21 4.50 -7.36
N LYS A 483 11.61 5.69 -7.86
CA LYS A 483 12.80 5.83 -8.72
C LYS A 483 14.06 5.33 -8.02
N VAL A 484 14.26 5.68 -6.75
CA VAL A 484 15.43 5.29 -5.95
C VAL A 484 15.47 3.79 -5.72
N TYR A 485 14.41 3.22 -5.16
CA TYR A 485 14.38 1.81 -4.76
C TYR A 485 14.25 0.84 -5.94
N VAL A 486 13.39 1.13 -6.93
CA VAL A 486 13.24 0.27 -8.12
C VAL A 486 14.53 0.23 -8.93
N THR A 487 15.16 1.39 -9.15
CA THR A 487 16.39 1.46 -9.94
C THR A 487 17.59 0.90 -9.18
N GLY A 488 17.72 1.19 -7.89
CA GLY A 488 18.76 0.59 -7.05
C GLY A 488 18.66 -0.93 -7.02
N PHE A 489 17.45 -1.47 -6.95
CA PHE A 489 17.21 -2.92 -6.93
C PHE A 489 17.57 -3.52 -8.29
N ALA A 490 17.10 -2.92 -9.38
CA ALA A 490 17.41 -3.37 -10.73
C ALA A 490 18.93 -3.32 -11.03
N GLU A 491 19.64 -2.28 -10.59
CA GLU A 491 21.10 -2.19 -10.72
C GLU A 491 21.83 -3.28 -9.91
N THR A 492 21.35 -3.55 -8.69
CA THR A 492 21.93 -4.58 -7.82
C THR A 492 21.72 -5.98 -8.40
N VAL A 493 20.47 -6.30 -8.75
CA VAL A 493 20.05 -7.66 -9.15
C VAL A 493 20.41 -7.99 -10.59
N LEU A 494 20.21 -7.05 -11.52
CA LEU A 494 20.40 -7.31 -12.97
C LEU A 494 21.82 -7.01 -13.45
N LYS A 495 22.53 -6.11 -12.77
CA LYS A 495 23.88 -5.65 -13.19
C LYS A 495 24.97 -5.96 -12.17
N GLY A 496 24.63 -6.59 -11.05
CA GLY A 496 25.57 -6.96 -9.99
C GLY A 496 26.20 -5.76 -9.27
N ASN A 497 25.58 -4.58 -9.33
CA ASN A 497 26.14 -3.39 -8.71
C ASN A 497 25.86 -3.36 -7.20
N LYS A 498 26.76 -3.99 -6.42
CA LYS A 498 26.64 -4.13 -4.97
C LYS A 498 26.76 -2.82 -4.19
N ASP A 499 27.19 -1.72 -4.81
CA ASP A 499 27.29 -0.40 -4.16
C ASP A 499 25.93 0.11 -3.64
N TYR A 500 24.82 -0.36 -4.23
CA TYR A 500 23.47 -0.03 -3.80
C TYR A 500 22.93 -0.94 -2.70
N LEU A 501 23.50 -2.14 -2.48
CA LEU A 501 22.96 -3.11 -1.51
C LEU A 501 22.74 -2.53 -0.10
N PRO A 502 23.65 -1.68 0.46
CA PRO A 502 23.47 -1.14 1.80
C PRO A 502 22.20 -0.29 1.98
N MET A 503 21.64 0.30 0.91
CA MET A 503 20.40 1.10 1.02
C MET A 503 19.17 0.25 1.39
N PHE A 504 19.20 -1.05 1.05
CA PHE A 504 18.13 -2.00 1.39
C PHE A 504 18.30 -2.50 2.83
N GLN A 505 19.55 -2.66 3.27
CA GLN A 505 19.88 -3.04 4.64
C GLN A 505 19.43 -1.96 5.62
N ASN A 506 19.75 -0.70 5.32
CA ASN A 506 19.41 0.43 6.17
C ASN A 506 19.03 1.66 5.32
N VAL A 507 17.74 2.03 5.37
CA VAL A 507 17.20 3.22 4.69
C VAL A 507 17.91 4.52 5.09
N ASP A 508 18.45 4.59 6.30
CA ASP A 508 19.11 5.79 6.82
C ASP A 508 20.36 6.17 6.00
N LEU A 509 20.94 5.19 5.28
CA LEU A 509 22.11 5.39 4.39
C LEU A 509 21.78 6.09 3.06
N ALA A 510 20.50 6.17 2.68
CA ALA A 510 20.03 6.73 1.41
C ALA A 510 19.11 7.96 1.57
N GLN A 511 19.04 8.53 2.79
CA GLN A 511 18.13 9.63 3.15
C GLN A 511 18.29 10.88 2.27
N ASP A 512 19.47 11.15 1.73
CA ASP A 512 19.69 12.30 0.82
C ASP A 512 19.08 12.13 -0.57
N TRP A 513 18.69 10.90 -0.94
CA TRP A 513 17.99 10.63 -2.20
C TRP A 513 16.48 10.59 -2.05
N LEU A 514 15.99 10.58 -0.80
CA LEU A 514 14.58 10.38 -0.45
C LEU A 514 13.94 11.69 0.04
N PRO A 515 12.60 11.82 -0.07
CA PRO A 515 11.85 12.82 0.67
C PRO A 515 12.12 12.75 2.17
N LYS A 516 11.98 13.88 2.86
CA LYS A 516 12.12 13.93 4.32
C LYS A 516 10.87 13.34 4.97
N GLU A 517 10.90 12.05 5.21
CA GLU A 517 9.81 11.29 5.82
C GLU A 517 10.34 10.25 6.80
N THR A 518 9.43 9.71 7.60
CA THR A 518 9.73 8.55 8.44
C THR A 518 9.62 7.27 7.61
N TYR A 519 10.68 6.45 7.68
CA TYR A 519 10.80 5.18 6.97
C TYR A 519 11.05 4.03 7.93
N MET A 520 10.48 2.87 7.62
CA MET A 520 10.83 1.59 8.25
C MET A 520 11.31 0.64 7.17
N SER A 521 12.48 0.05 7.38
CA SER A 521 13.07 -0.91 6.45
C SER A 521 13.38 -2.23 7.15
N GLN A 522 13.00 -3.34 6.52
CA GLN A 522 13.41 -4.68 6.91
C GLN A 522 14.24 -5.31 5.81
N TYR A 523 15.23 -6.12 6.20
CA TYR A 523 16.13 -6.76 5.26
C TYR A 523 16.62 -8.11 5.78
N ALA A 524 16.73 -9.06 4.86
CA ALA A 524 17.42 -10.32 5.07
C ALA A 524 18.13 -10.75 3.77
N ASP A 525 19.31 -11.33 3.89
CA ASP A 525 20.01 -12.01 2.81
C ASP A 525 20.52 -13.37 3.26
N THR A 526 21.13 -14.11 2.34
CA THR A 526 21.62 -15.47 2.55
C THR A 526 22.77 -15.57 3.58
N ASN A 527 23.34 -14.45 4.03
CA ASN A 527 24.37 -14.41 5.07
C ASN A 527 23.81 -14.09 6.47
N LYS A 528 22.49 -13.90 6.60
CA LYS A 528 21.82 -13.72 7.89
C LYS A 528 21.60 -15.09 8.53
N GLU A 529 22.27 -15.33 9.64
CA GLU A 529 21.98 -16.46 10.53
C GLU A 529 21.00 -15.99 11.60
N VAL A 530 19.77 -16.49 11.55
CA VAL A 530 18.74 -16.18 12.53
C VAL A 530 18.83 -17.16 13.70
N LEU A 531 18.95 -16.65 14.92
CA LEU A 531 19.01 -17.45 16.13
C LEU A 531 17.64 -17.60 16.80
N VAL A 532 16.84 -16.54 16.76
CA VAL A 532 15.51 -16.50 17.37
C VAL A 532 14.59 -15.69 16.48
N ASP A 533 13.56 -16.34 15.95
CA ASP A 533 12.46 -15.74 15.15
C ASP A 533 11.08 -15.95 15.79
N PHE A 534 10.99 -16.74 16.87
CA PHE A 534 9.75 -17.01 17.60
C PHE A 534 8.69 -17.77 16.78
N GLU A 535 9.10 -18.45 15.71
CA GLU A 535 8.21 -19.23 14.83
C GLU A 535 8.23 -20.74 15.13
N GLU A 536 9.19 -21.21 15.93
CA GLU A 536 9.52 -22.63 16.07
C GLU A 536 8.55 -23.42 16.95
N ASP A 537 8.03 -22.79 18.01
CA ASP A 537 7.17 -23.45 19.00
C ASP A 537 6.25 -22.45 19.75
N MET A 538 5.67 -22.88 20.89
CA MET A 538 4.82 -22.04 21.75
C MET A 538 5.44 -21.85 23.15
N ASP A 539 6.59 -22.45 23.41
CA ASP A 539 7.30 -22.35 24.68
C ASP A 539 8.24 -21.15 24.63
N ILE A 540 7.75 -20.04 25.18
CA ILE A 540 8.44 -18.75 25.28
C ILE A 540 9.83 -18.80 25.94
N THR A 541 10.21 -19.93 26.52
CA THR A 541 11.51 -20.16 27.18
C THR A 541 12.51 -20.95 26.33
N SER A 542 12.12 -21.41 25.15
CA SER A 542 12.99 -22.10 24.19
C SER A 542 13.05 -21.39 22.85
N ALA A 543 14.13 -21.68 22.12
CA ALA A 543 14.24 -21.38 20.71
C ALA A 543 14.87 -22.57 19.96
N SER A 544 14.97 -22.44 18.64
CA SER A 544 15.68 -23.37 17.76
C SER A 544 17.11 -23.69 18.26
N ASP A 545 17.63 -24.85 17.83
CA ASP A 545 18.99 -25.33 18.17
C ASP A 545 19.28 -25.49 19.68
N GLY A 546 18.26 -25.53 20.53
CA GLY A 546 18.41 -25.72 21.97
C GLY A 546 18.79 -24.45 22.73
N ILE A 547 18.58 -23.29 22.11
CA ILE A 547 18.67 -21.97 22.74
C ILE A 547 17.63 -21.86 23.86
N ARG A 548 18.00 -21.19 24.96
CA ARG A 548 17.09 -20.93 26.09
C ARG A 548 16.89 -19.44 26.30
N LEU A 549 15.65 -19.06 26.58
CA LEU A 549 15.19 -17.69 26.66
C LEU A 549 14.69 -17.40 28.08
N PHE A 550 15.11 -16.27 28.65
CA PHE A 550 14.69 -15.86 29.99
C PHE A 550 14.38 -14.37 30.01
N ALA A 551 13.32 -13.98 30.71
CA ALA A 551 12.99 -12.59 30.94
C ALA A 551 12.93 -12.31 32.45
N GLU A 552 13.69 -11.31 32.90
CA GLU A 552 13.76 -10.88 34.30
C GLU A 552 13.24 -9.45 34.43
N ASN A 553 12.48 -9.18 35.50
CA ASN A 553 11.98 -7.84 35.88
C ASN A 553 11.10 -7.12 34.84
N PHE A 554 10.52 -7.82 33.87
CA PHE A 554 9.53 -7.24 32.95
C PHE A 554 8.11 -7.22 33.54
N LYS A 555 7.33 -6.21 33.15
CA LYS A 555 5.88 -6.15 33.39
C LYS A 555 5.09 -6.91 32.33
N VAL A 556 5.61 -6.99 31.11
CA VAL A 556 5.03 -7.71 29.97
C VAL A 556 6.12 -8.56 29.34
N TRP A 557 5.82 -9.85 29.16
CA TRP A 557 6.63 -10.81 28.42
C TRP A 557 5.67 -11.81 27.77
N ARG A 558 5.58 -11.77 26.44
CA ARG A 558 4.71 -12.65 25.65
C ARG A 558 5.19 -12.70 24.21
N GLU A 559 4.88 -13.78 23.52
CA GLU A 559 4.93 -13.84 22.06
C GLU A 559 3.55 -13.52 21.47
N MET A 560 3.51 -13.03 20.24
CA MET A 560 2.29 -12.87 19.47
C MET A 560 2.51 -12.93 17.97
N GLU A 561 1.51 -13.41 17.25
CA GLU A 561 1.39 -13.17 15.82
C GLU A 561 1.18 -11.68 15.58
N LEU A 562 1.98 -11.08 14.71
CA LEU A 562 1.79 -9.68 14.33
C LEU A 562 0.55 -9.52 13.46
N GLU A 563 -0.24 -8.50 13.79
CA GLU A 563 -1.42 -8.13 13.04
C GLU A 563 -1.15 -6.89 12.18
N SER A 564 -1.70 -6.92 10.98
CA SER A 564 -1.84 -5.77 10.10
C SER A 564 -2.87 -4.78 10.65
N ARG A 565 -2.97 -3.60 10.02
CA ARG A 565 -3.87 -2.51 10.45
C ARG A 565 -5.34 -2.94 10.55
N ASP A 566 -5.76 -3.81 9.66
CA ASP A 566 -7.11 -4.37 9.56
C ASP A 566 -7.34 -5.59 10.47
N GLY A 567 -6.35 -5.99 11.28
CA GLY A 567 -6.44 -7.09 12.24
C GLY A 567 -6.16 -8.48 11.65
N GLN A 568 -5.69 -8.56 10.41
CA GLN A 568 -5.28 -9.82 9.79
C GLN A 568 -3.80 -10.12 10.03
N SER A 569 -3.41 -11.39 9.98
CA SER A 569 -2.04 -11.85 10.22
C SER A 569 -1.01 -11.26 9.23
N GLN A 570 0.15 -10.86 9.74
CA GLN A 570 1.36 -10.55 8.94
C GLN A 570 2.17 -11.82 8.59
N GLN A 571 1.78 -12.98 9.11
CA GLN A 571 2.44 -14.29 8.97
C GLN A 571 3.85 -14.33 9.56
N ASN A 572 4.00 -13.68 10.72
CA ASN A 572 5.12 -13.84 11.60
C ASN A 572 4.70 -13.63 13.07
N ASN A 573 5.45 -14.23 13.98
CA ASN A 573 5.40 -14.04 15.41
C ASN A 573 6.49 -13.06 15.86
N ALA A 574 6.30 -12.47 17.04
CA ALA A 574 7.26 -11.57 17.63
C ALA A 574 7.17 -11.58 19.15
N LEU A 575 8.29 -11.32 19.80
CA LEU A 575 8.41 -11.12 21.23
C LEU A 575 7.99 -9.69 21.62
N VAL A 576 7.15 -9.59 22.65
CA VAL A 576 6.74 -8.32 23.27
C VAL A 576 7.31 -8.24 24.68
N LEU A 577 8.17 -7.24 24.91
CA LEU A 577 8.76 -6.95 26.21
C LEU A 577 8.33 -5.56 26.68
N GLY A 578 7.76 -5.47 27.88
CA GLY A 578 7.31 -4.22 28.48
C GLY A 578 7.93 -3.99 29.86
N TRP A 579 8.49 -2.81 30.07
CA TRP A 579 9.14 -2.42 31.32
C TRP A 579 8.75 -1.03 31.78
N SER A 580 8.91 -0.81 33.09
CA SER A 580 8.67 0.47 33.75
C SER A 580 9.37 0.41 35.10
N HIS A 581 10.42 1.20 35.26
CA HIS A 581 11.19 1.33 36.49
C HIS A 581 11.47 2.80 36.81
N GLY A 582 11.84 3.09 38.06
CA GLY A 582 12.24 4.45 38.44
C GLY A 582 13.62 4.82 37.86
N ALA A 583 13.93 6.13 37.84
CA ALA A 583 15.23 6.63 37.37
C ALA A 583 16.43 6.11 38.20
N ASN A 584 16.19 5.73 39.46
CA ASN A 584 17.19 5.18 40.38
C ASN A 584 16.85 3.73 40.76
N VAL A 585 16.70 2.86 39.75
CA VAL A 585 16.47 1.43 39.98
C VAL A 585 17.78 0.75 40.38
N ASP A 586 17.71 -0.19 41.34
CA ASP A 586 18.85 -1.05 41.67
C ASP A 586 19.24 -1.88 40.44
N LYS A 587 20.54 -2.13 40.25
CA LYS A 587 21.04 -2.86 39.07
C LYS A 587 20.38 -4.23 38.88
N ASP A 588 20.11 -4.93 39.99
CA ASP A 588 19.49 -6.26 39.99
C ASP A 588 17.98 -6.22 39.67
N SER A 589 17.40 -5.01 39.61
CA SER A 589 16.00 -4.75 39.27
C SER A 589 15.83 -4.16 37.86
N VAL A 590 16.91 -4.01 37.10
CA VAL A 590 16.85 -3.64 35.68
C VAL A 590 16.24 -4.81 34.89
N PRO A 591 15.31 -4.56 33.96
CA PRO A 591 14.79 -5.60 33.07
C PRO A 591 15.86 -6.13 32.13
N VAL A 592 15.97 -7.46 32.06
CA VAL A 592 16.95 -8.15 31.22
C VAL A 592 16.30 -9.33 30.51
N TYR A 593 16.43 -9.35 29.19
CA TYR A 593 16.09 -10.51 28.38
C TYR A 593 17.37 -11.25 27.98
N ASN A 594 17.48 -12.52 28.36
CA ASN A 594 18.67 -13.35 28.17
C ASN A 594 18.41 -14.41 27.10
N ILE A 595 19.31 -14.48 26.14
CA ILE A 595 19.41 -15.55 25.14
C ILE A 595 20.66 -16.36 25.48
N GLU A 596 20.46 -17.56 26.02
CA GLU A 596 21.54 -18.49 26.35
C GLU A 596 21.82 -19.43 25.19
N LEU A 597 23.08 -19.45 24.74
CA LEU A 597 23.53 -20.28 23.63
C LEU A 597 24.09 -21.62 24.17
N PRO A 598 23.70 -22.77 23.58
CA PRO A 598 24.28 -24.06 23.91
C PRO A 598 25.74 -24.14 23.45
N ASP A 599 26.55 -24.98 24.10
CA ASP A 599 27.99 -25.11 23.83
C ASP A 599 28.32 -25.61 22.40
N MET A 600 27.31 -26.12 21.68
CA MET A 600 27.43 -26.59 20.30
C MET A 600 27.39 -25.47 19.26
N LEU A 601 26.88 -24.28 19.60
CA LEU A 601 26.90 -23.11 18.72
C LEU A 601 28.17 -22.30 18.97
N THR A 602 29.16 -22.42 18.08
CA THR A 602 30.48 -21.78 18.25
C THR A 602 30.95 -20.95 17.05
N ASP A 603 30.16 -20.86 15.96
CA ASP A 603 30.64 -20.31 14.68
C ASP A 603 30.56 -18.78 14.56
N PHE A 604 30.41 -18.07 15.69
CA PHE A 604 30.27 -16.60 15.68
C PHE A 604 31.60 -15.86 15.47
N GLY A 605 32.73 -16.57 15.28
CA GLY A 605 34.04 -15.95 15.06
C GLY A 605 34.13 -15.11 13.78
N SER A 606 33.29 -15.42 12.78
CA SER A 606 33.14 -14.67 11.53
C SER A 606 32.02 -13.64 11.55
N ALA A 607 31.30 -13.47 12.66
CA ALA A 607 30.22 -12.48 12.74
C ALA A 607 30.76 -11.05 12.55
N ASP A 608 30.09 -10.29 11.69
CA ASP A 608 30.36 -8.88 11.43
C ASP A 608 29.43 -7.97 12.22
N SER A 609 28.14 -8.30 12.27
CA SER A 609 27.12 -7.49 12.92
C SER A 609 26.04 -8.36 13.57
N LEU A 610 25.55 -7.94 14.74
CA LEU A 610 24.33 -8.46 15.36
C LEU A 610 23.16 -7.67 14.78
N VAL A 611 22.08 -8.36 14.41
CA VAL A 611 20.86 -7.76 13.89
C VAL A 611 19.67 -8.15 14.76
N LEU A 612 18.74 -7.22 14.92
CA LEU A 612 17.41 -7.47 15.46
C LEU A 612 16.39 -6.66 14.66
N SER A 613 15.24 -7.24 14.36
CA SER A 613 14.10 -6.51 13.82
C SER A 613 13.27 -6.00 14.99
N MET A 614 12.99 -4.69 15.03
CA MET A 614 12.30 -4.09 16.17
C MET A 614 11.21 -3.09 15.79
N ALA A 615 10.19 -2.97 16.63
CA ALA A 615 9.20 -1.89 16.56
C ALA A 615 8.82 -1.38 17.96
N MET A 616 8.23 -0.19 17.99
CA MET A 616 7.64 0.38 19.20
C MET A 616 6.27 -0.26 19.47
N GLY A 617 6.13 -0.97 20.60
CA GLY A 617 4.90 -1.63 21.04
C GLY A 617 3.91 -0.69 21.74
N ASP A 618 2.77 -1.23 22.20
CA ASP A 618 1.74 -0.43 22.87
C ASP A 618 2.02 -0.24 24.37
N ILE A 619 2.40 0.99 24.74
CA ILE A 619 2.67 1.40 26.13
C ILE A 619 1.45 1.18 27.04
N SER A 620 0.23 1.18 26.49
CA SER A 620 -0.99 0.92 27.26
C SER A 620 -0.99 -0.46 27.95
N GLU A 621 -0.21 -1.43 27.43
CA GLU A 621 -0.06 -2.76 28.01
C GLU A 621 0.56 -2.75 29.42
N LEU A 622 1.30 -1.70 29.77
CA LEU A 622 1.95 -1.58 31.08
C LEU A 622 0.96 -1.29 32.22
N LYS A 623 -0.29 -0.94 31.90
CA LYS A 623 -1.38 -0.67 32.86
C LYS A 623 -0.95 0.25 34.02
N ILE A 624 -0.19 1.29 33.72
CA ILE A 624 0.23 2.28 34.71
C ILE A 624 -1.01 3.08 35.11
N GLY A 625 -1.41 3.02 36.38
CA GLY A 625 -2.67 3.62 36.84
C GLY A 625 -2.66 5.14 36.80
N ASP A 626 -3.84 5.76 36.65
CA ASP A 626 -4.08 7.22 36.56
C ASP A 626 -3.63 8.06 37.79
N LYS A 627 -2.84 7.51 38.72
CA LYS A 627 -2.55 8.08 40.05
C LYS A 627 -1.10 8.54 40.27
N GLU A 628 -0.23 8.47 39.27
CA GLU A 628 1.05 9.20 39.32
C GLU A 628 0.86 10.56 38.66
N ASP A 629 0.87 11.63 39.45
CA ASP A 629 0.61 13.03 39.08
C ASP A 629 1.68 13.63 38.15
N GLY A 630 1.75 13.12 36.92
CA GLY A 630 2.52 13.70 35.82
C GLY A 630 2.19 12.97 34.53
N GLU A 631 2.02 13.69 33.42
CA GLU A 631 2.01 13.06 32.09
C GLU A 631 3.29 12.23 31.97
N ILE A 632 3.15 10.91 31.94
CA ILE A 632 4.28 10.02 31.68
C ILE A 632 4.71 10.30 30.25
N GLU A 633 5.78 11.07 30.07
CA GLU A 633 6.35 11.37 28.76
C GLU A 633 6.79 10.05 28.12
N THR A 634 5.98 9.59 27.17
CA THR A 634 6.31 8.44 26.33
C THR A 634 7.32 8.89 25.28
N PRO A 635 8.42 8.15 25.08
CA PRO A 635 9.41 8.53 24.07
C PRO A 635 8.77 8.55 22.68
N LYS A 636 9.06 9.61 21.90
CA LYS A 636 8.55 9.78 20.54
C LYS A 636 9.19 8.82 19.54
N THR A 637 10.41 8.34 19.81
CA THR A 637 11.22 7.50 18.90
C THR A 637 11.81 6.30 19.60
N GLY A 638 11.23 5.12 19.33
CA GLY A 638 11.71 3.82 19.78
C GLY A 638 12.10 3.75 21.26
N PHE A 639 12.87 2.73 21.60
CA PHE A 639 13.43 2.57 22.93
C PHE A 639 14.88 2.12 22.83
N ASN A 640 15.74 2.82 23.56
CA ASN A 640 17.15 2.53 23.68
C ASN A 640 17.38 1.57 24.86
N PHE A 641 18.27 0.62 24.65
CA PHE A 641 18.73 -0.32 25.66
C PHE A 641 20.14 -0.79 25.31
N SER A 642 20.82 -1.40 26.26
CA SER A 642 22.16 -1.95 26.05
C SER A 642 22.08 -3.41 25.62
N ILE A 643 22.85 -3.78 24.61
CA ILE A 643 23.11 -5.18 24.28
C ILE A 643 24.43 -5.57 24.95
N VAL A 644 24.44 -6.71 25.64
CA VAL A 644 25.62 -7.26 26.30
C VAL A 644 25.93 -8.63 25.71
N LEU A 645 27.15 -8.80 25.21
CA LEU A 645 27.66 -10.11 24.78
C LEU A 645 28.56 -10.66 25.89
N LYS A 646 28.41 -11.96 26.18
CA LYS A 646 29.22 -12.68 27.17
C LYS A 646 29.76 -13.98 26.60
N ASP A 647 31.07 -14.20 26.74
CA ASP A 647 31.72 -15.45 26.36
C ASP A 647 31.77 -16.47 27.53
N SER A 648 32.09 -17.72 27.22
CA SER A 648 32.24 -18.81 28.21
C SER A 648 33.42 -18.63 29.17
N LEU A 649 34.32 -17.68 28.91
CA LEU A 649 35.43 -17.31 29.80
C LEU A 649 35.02 -16.21 30.80
N GLY A 650 33.83 -15.65 30.65
CA GLY A 650 33.28 -14.60 31.50
C GLY A 650 33.62 -13.18 31.05
N HIS A 651 34.24 -12.99 29.88
CA HIS A 651 34.43 -11.66 29.33
C HIS A 651 33.11 -11.11 28.79
N MET A 652 32.86 -9.81 29.02
CA MET A 652 31.63 -9.14 28.60
C MET A 652 31.93 -7.83 27.90
N ALA A 653 31.08 -7.46 26.94
CA ALA A 653 31.09 -6.14 26.30
C ALA A 653 29.65 -5.61 26.17
N SER A 654 29.46 -4.31 26.39
CA SER A 654 28.14 -3.66 26.34
C SER A 654 28.13 -2.49 25.36
N VAL A 655 27.11 -2.45 24.49
CA VAL A 655 26.90 -1.41 23.47
C VAL A 655 25.44 -0.96 23.52
N ALA A 656 25.20 0.35 23.51
CA ALA A 656 23.85 0.91 23.43
C ALA A 656 23.32 0.86 21.98
N LEU A 657 22.08 0.43 21.79
CA LEU A 657 21.47 0.23 20.47
C LEU A 657 21.40 1.52 19.63
N ALA A 658 20.97 2.62 20.25
CA ALA A 658 20.81 3.93 19.59
C ALA A 658 22.13 4.57 19.13
N LYS A 659 23.29 4.00 19.50
CA LYS A 659 24.59 4.52 19.07
C LYS A 659 24.82 4.33 17.57
N GLU A 660 24.26 3.26 17.01
CA GLU A 660 24.51 2.83 15.63
C GLU A 660 23.23 2.88 14.77
N ASN A 661 22.06 3.14 15.37
CA ASN A 661 20.76 3.03 14.71
C ASN A 661 19.82 4.18 15.04
N MET A 662 19.11 4.70 14.04
CA MET A 662 17.91 5.52 14.29
C MET A 662 16.77 4.59 14.67
N LEU A 663 16.29 4.70 15.91
CA LEU A 663 15.29 3.80 16.46
C LEU A 663 13.89 4.05 15.85
N PRO A 664 13.09 3.00 15.58
CA PRO A 664 11.79 3.15 14.94
C PRO A 664 10.76 3.77 15.89
N GLY A 665 10.08 4.82 15.44
CA GLY A 665 8.87 5.36 16.08
C GLY A 665 7.60 4.63 15.65
N LYS A 666 6.42 5.15 16.02
CA LYS A 666 5.14 4.71 15.44
C LYS A 666 4.73 5.66 14.33
N ILE A 667 4.27 5.11 13.20
CA ILE A 667 3.61 5.91 12.16
C ILE A 667 2.12 5.89 12.46
N LYS A 668 1.59 7.05 12.88
CA LYS A 668 0.15 7.26 13.08
C LYS A 668 -0.48 7.90 11.86
N THR A 669 -1.68 7.44 11.51
CA THR A 669 -2.37 7.83 10.28
C THR A 669 -3.82 8.23 10.54
N LYS A 670 -4.27 9.30 9.87
CA LYS A 670 -5.67 9.73 9.81
C LYS A 670 -6.15 9.74 8.36
N PHE A 671 -6.89 8.70 7.96
CA PHE A 671 -7.27 8.43 6.58
C PHE A 671 -8.45 9.27 6.09
N THR A 672 -9.41 9.53 6.97
CA THR A 672 -10.63 10.26 6.64
C THR A 672 -10.75 11.53 7.47
N LYS A 673 -11.63 12.42 7.01
CA LYS A 673 -12.02 13.63 7.73
C LYS A 673 -12.64 13.35 9.10
N PHE A 674 -13.08 12.11 9.37
CA PHE A 674 -13.81 11.77 10.59
C PHE A 674 -13.19 10.53 11.26
N LYS A 675 -12.67 10.70 12.48
CA LYS A 675 -12.05 9.61 13.26
C LYS A 675 -12.92 8.35 13.41
N PHE A 676 -14.25 8.50 13.49
CA PHE A 676 -15.16 7.35 13.59
C PHE A 676 -15.21 6.51 12.30
N LEU A 677 -14.94 7.11 11.13
CA LEU A 677 -14.89 6.39 9.86
C LEU A 677 -13.60 5.59 9.72
N ASP A 678 -12.47 6.12 10.20
CA ASP A 678 -11.18 5.40 10.15
C ASP A 678 -11.31 4.04 10.84
N LYS A 679 -11.94 4.01 12.02
CA LYS A 679 -12.20 2.77 12.75
C LYS A 679 -13.05 1.77 11.95
N ASP A 680 -14.09 2.25 11.26
CA ASP A 680 -15.05 1.39 10.57
C ASP A 680 -14.59 0.99 9.16
N MET A 681 -13.78 1.83 8.50
CA MET A 681 -13.38 1.66 7.10
C MET A 681 -11.94 1.16 6.92
N ILE A 682 -11.05 1.44 7.88
CA ILE A 682 -9.60 1.21 7.73
C ILE A 682 -9.07 0.28 8.81
N GLY A 683 -9.30 0.59 10.09
CA GLY A 683 -8.83 -0.22 11.21
C GLY A 683 -8.07 0.61 12.25
N LYS A 684 -6.94 0.08 12.73
CA LYS A 684 -6.10 0.73 13.76
C LYS A 684 -5.42 1.99 13.21
N GLU A 685 -5.13 2.97 14.08
CA GLU A 685 -4.42 4.22 13.70
C GLU A 685 -2.94 3.97 13.36
N THR A 686 -2.39 2.83 13.78
CA THR A 686 -1.01 2.40 13.56
C THR A 686 -0.98 0.95 13.08
N GLU A 687 0.05 0.61 12.32
CA GLU A 687 0.40 -0.75 11.96
C GLU A 687 1.79 -1.04 12.51
N THR A 688 1.95 -2.14 13.25
CA THR A 688 3.26 -2.52 13.79
C THR A 688 4.11 -3.03 12.64
N GLN A 689 5.07 -2.23 12.22
CA GLN A 689 6.04 -2.58 11.18
C GLN A 689 7.44 -2.53 11.79
N LEU A 690 8.19 -3.63 11.64
CA LEU A 690 9.52 -3.76 12.21
C LEU A 690 10.55 -2.98 11.36
N LYS A 691 11.63 -2.54 12.01
CA LYS A 691 12.84 -1.99 11.38
C LYS A 691 14.04 -2.81 11.80
N SER A 692 14.86 -3.25 10.85
CA SER A 692 16.12 -3.93 11.16
C SER A 692 17.13 -2.95 11.76
N CYS A 693 17.71 -3.29 12.90
CA CYS A 693 18.73 -2.53 13.61
C CYS A 693 20.00 -3.36 13.73
N TYR A 694 21.14 -2.75 13.41
CA TYR A 694 22.43 -3.42 13.26
C TYR A 694 23.42 -2.90 14.29
N VAL A 695 24.12 -3.81 14.97
CA VAL A 695 25.17 -3.48 15.93
C VAL A 695 26.47 -4.17 15.50
N PRO A 696 27.45 -3.44 14.96
CA PRO A 696 28.70 -4.03 14.50
C PRO A 696 29.45 -4.74 15.64
N MET A 697 29.98 -5.93 15.38
CA MET A 697 30.82 -6.69 16.31
C MET A 697 32.05 -5.90 16.74
N SER A 698 32.58 -5.07 15.83
CA SER A 698 33.69 -4.16 16.14
C SER A 698 33.38 -3.18 17.27
N SER A 699 32.12 -2.80 17.50
CA SER A 699 31.72 -1.92 18.61
C SER A 699 31.83 -2.63 19.97
N PHE A 700 31.60 -3.94 20.03
CA PHE A 700 31.81 -4.75 21.24
C PHE A 700 33.30 -4.97 21.50
N LEU A 701 34.06 -5.34 20.47
CA LEU A 701 35.51 -5.60 20.59
C LEU A 701 36.32 -4.34 20.95
N LYS A 702 35.86 -3.14 20.54
CA LYS A 702 36.43 -1.86 21.00
C LYS A 702 36.21 -1.60 22.50
N LYS A 703 35.17 -2.18 23.09
CA LYS A 703 34.87 -2.06 24.54
C LYS A 703 35.61 -3.11 25.35
N ASN A 704 35.77 -4.31 24.81
CA ASN A 704 36.53 -5.39 25.43
C ASN A 704 37.15 -6.27 24.34
N ASP A 705 38.45 -6.15 24.14
CA ASP A 705 39.22 -6.91 23.14
C ASP A 705 39.47 -8.37 23.56
N SER A 706 39.22 -8.69 24.83
CA SER A 706 39.37 -10.04 25.39
C SER A 706 38.15 -10.91 25.10
N LEU A 707 37.01 -10.32 24.72
CA LEU A 707 35.79 -11.03 24.32
C LEU A 707 36.07 -11.98 23.15
N LYS A 708 35.71 -13.25 23.30
CA LYS A 708 35.87 -14.30 22.28
C LYS A 708 34.53 -14.66 21.65
N LEU A 709 34.31 -14.19 20.42
CA LEU A 709 33.05 -14.43 19.69
C LEU A 709 32.85 -15.92 19.35
N ASP A 710 33.92 -16.64 19.03
CA ASP A 710 33.92 -18.11 18.85
C ASP A 710 33.54 -18.90 20.12
N LYS A 711 33.44 -18.21 21.25
CA LYS A 711 33.05 -18.75 22.56
C LYS A 711 31.85 -18.02 23.15
N LEU A 712 31.08 -17.32 22.33
CA LEU A 712 29.89 -16.60 22.77
C LEU A 712 28.95 -17.56 23.48
N LYS A 713 28.51 -17.18 24.68
CA LYS A 713 27.70 -18.02 25.55
C LYS A 713 26.31 -17.43 25.79
N SER A 714 26.19 -16.12 25.82
CA SER A 714 24.89 -15.46 25.95
C SER A 714 24.86 -14.05 25.37
N ILE A 715 23.65 -13.64 24.98
CA ILE A 715 23.30 -12.30 24.53
C ILE A 715 22.26 -11.76 25.51
N HIS A 716 22.52 -10.62 26.14
CA HIS A 716 21.58 -10.00 27.07
C HIS A 716 21.09 -8.67 26.50
N LEU A 717 19.78 -8.48 26.43
CA LEU A 717 19.14 -7.21 26.14
C LEU A 717 18.80 -6.56 27.49
N VAL A 718 19.55 -5.54 27.87
CA VAL A 718 19.49 -4.88 29.19
C VAL A 718 18.80 -3.53 29.04
N PHE A 719 17.58 -3.41 29.53
CA PHE A 719 16.73 -2.23 29.38
C PHE A 719 17.07 -1.15 30.43
N ASP A 720 18.29 -0.60 30.30
CA ASP A 720 18.90 0.32 31.27
C ASP A 720 18.95 1.80 30.84
N LYS A 721 18.53 2.13 29.61
CA LYS A 721 18.60 3.50 29.09
C LYS A 721 17.29 4.25 29.28
N ASP A 722 16.21 3.73 28.70
CA ASP A 722 14.88 4.29 28.89
C ASP A 722 14.19 3.62 30.07
N SER A 723 13.59 4.41 30.95
CA SER A 723 12.95 3.90 32.18
C SER A 723 11.59 3.25 31.95
N LEU A 724 11.05 3.40 30.75
CA LEU A 724 9.71 2.96 30.38
C LEU A 724 9.69 2.58 28.90
N GLY A 725 9.09 1.44 28.58
CA GLY A 725 8.83 1.12 27.19
C GLY A 725 8.12 -0.22 26.98
N VAL A 726 7.68 -0.40 25.74
CA VAL A 726 7.21 -1.68 25.22
C VAL A 726 7.84 -1.88 23.86
N VAL A 727 8.71 -2.87 23.71
CA VAL A 727 9.37 -3.18 22.44
C VAL A 727 8.78 -4.47 21.86
N VAL A 728 8.64 -4.48 20.54
CA VAL A 728 8.36 -5.68 19.75
C VAL A 728 9.66 -6.09 19.07
N LEU A 729 10.07 -7.34 19.21
CA LEU A 729 11.33 -7.88 18.69
C LEU A 729 11.07 -9.14 17.89
N ASP A 730 11.84 -9.30 16.83
CA ASP A 730 11.82 -10.45 15.93
C ASP A 730 13.23 -10.61 15.34
N ASP A 731 13.51 -11.75 14.71
CA ASP A 731 14.59 -11.89 13.74
C ASP A 731 15.99 -11.59 14.32
N ILE A 732 16.24 -12.05 15.56
CA ILE A 732 17.50 -11.82 16.30
C ILE A 732 18.57 -12.78 15.77
N GLY A 733 19.69 -12.24 15.31
CA GLY A 733 20.72 -13.05 14.66
C GLY A 733 21.99 -12.31 14.30
N PHE A 734 22.84 -12.93 13.49
CA PHE A 734 24.12 -12.39 13.06
C PHE A 734 24.25 -12.35 11.54
N TYR A 735 24.98 -11.37 11.05
CA TYR A 735 25.54 -11.40 9.70
C TYR A 735 27.00 -11.83 9.76
N GLY A 736 27.38 -12.78 8.90
CA GLY A 736 28.78 -13.12 8.66
C GLY A 736 29.54 -11.99 7.95
N LYS A 737 30.87 -11.98 8.06
CA LYS A 737 31.72 -11.13 7.20
C LYS A 737 31.45 -11.43 5.74
N SER A 738 31.11 -10.41 4.97
CA SER A 738 30.97 -10.50 3.52
C SER A 738 32.28 -11.04 2.93
N GLN A 739 32.22 -12.17 2.21
CA GLN A 739 33.37 -12.67 1.44
C GLN A 739 33.60 -11.84 0.17
#